data_AF-K1R5U4-F1
#
_entry.id   AF-K1R5U4-F1
#
_cell.length_a   1.000
_cell.length_b   1.000
_cell.length_c   1.000
_cell.angle_alpha   90.00
_cell.angle_beta   90.00
_cell.angle_gamma   90.00
#
_symmetry.space_group_name_H-M   'P 1'
#
loop_
_entity.id
_entity.type
_entity.pdbx_description
1 polymer ?
#
loop_
_entity_poly.entity_id
_entity_poly.type
_entity_poly.pdbx_seq_one_letter_code
_entity_poly.pdbx_strand_id
1 'polypeptide(L)'
;MVVLTFEPKVYVEIVMSKEKKSGEVSFLLGDTNGDEVEEGTSPEDDPQSGPLEDHHEERHDSVPSMISASSSREDSSQEPKLKSTRLSFSEILRGVSTFGIDPLKNQPSDFSHGKQIGHRHSMSGASNLDSRGRRMSYHPKDFSVATPEEFVKRFGGKSVINKVLIANNGIAAVKCMRSVRRWAYEMFRNERAIRFVVMVTPEDLKANAEYIRLADQYVPVQGGTNNNNYANVELILDIAKRTQVQAVWAGWGHASENPKLPELLHKNGIIFIGPPEGAMWALGDKIASSIVAQTAGVPTMPWSGSGLTLKYNKEDNKPLSVPSDLYRKGCVEDVDEGLKSANKIGFPVMIKASEGGGGKGIRKAENADDFPNLFRQVQAEVPGSPIFIMKLATHARHLEVQILADNYGNAISLFGRDCSIQRRHQKIIEEAPASVATSVVFDKMEQAAVTLAKMVCYVSAGTVEYLYNEETETFHFLELNPRLQVEHPCTEMVADINLPAAQLQIAMGLPLYRLKDIRQLYDVDTWGDTPIDFSNPSMHPRPRGHVIAARITSENPDEGFKPSSGTVQELNFRSSKNVWGYFSVAATGGLHEYADSQFGHCFSWGEDREDARENLVVALKELSIRGDFRTTVEYLIKLFETEEYQNNKITTGWLDKLISENVQAEKPDVMLGVISGALHIGDYQIQDCFQTFQASLERGQILPANSLKNHVDVEFISEGIKYNVKVVKTGPNNYFICMNGSILEVEAHRLSDGGLLISFDGASYTTYMKDQNADLSPSAGKLLNYMIDDGGHVFAGDVYAEIEVMKMVMELRVTENGCVHYVKRPGAVLDGGSVVAHLDLDDPSRVQQAQSFTGTLPQPQAPPTHGEKLHQLFQSTRAELENILAGYSLPEPYFRPKLQESIERLMKCLRDPALPLLELQRKSESLHHCLKILRIHLSIELTAPKRYLQVA
;
A
#
# COMPACT_ATOMS: atom_id res chain seq x y z
N MET A 1 31.55 10.78 -8.79
CA MET A 1 30.52 10.85 -7.76
C MET A 1 29.65 12.04 -8.07
N VAL A 2 28.36 11.82 -8.26
CA VAL A 2 27.32 12.81 -7.99
C VAL A 2 26.64 12.26 -6.75
N VAL A 3 26.65 13.00 -5.65
CA VAL A 3 25.88 12.63 -4.47
C VAL A 3 24.48 13.15 -4.73
N LEU A 4 23.54 12.25 -4.99
CA LEU A 4 22.13 12.59 -5.01
C LEU A 4 21.65 12.54 -3.56
N THR A 5 21.51 13.72 -2.95
CA THR A 5 20.75 13.88 -1.70
C THR A 5 19.27 13.73 -2.05
N PHE A 6 18.63 12.70 -1.51
CA PHE A 6 17.20 12.47 -1.70
C PHE A 6 16.43 13.34 -0.69
N GLU A 7 15.67 14.32 -1.19
CA GLU A 7 14.88 15.23 -0.34
C GLU A 7 13.59 14.54 0.15
N PRO A 8 13.16 14.76 1.41
CA PRO A 8 11.93 14.17 1.93
C PRO A 8 10.69 14.82 1.29
N LYS A 9 9.71 13.98 0.92
CA LYS A 9 8.32 14.45 0.72
C LYS A 9 7.80 14.94 2.07
N VAL A 10 7.11 16.09 2.11
CA VAL A 10 6.58 16.65 3.35
C VAL A 10 5.06 16.65 3.28
N TYR A 11 4.45 15.61 3.86
CA TYR A 11 3.01 15.56 4.07
C TYR A 11 2.67 16.41 5.30
N VAL A 12 1.90 17.47 5.09
CA VAL A 12 1.48 18.37 6.18
C VAL A 12 0.02 18.11 6.51
N GLU A 13 -0.19 17.45 7.64
CA GLU A 13 -1.51 17.35 8.24
C GLU A 13 -1.80 18.59 9.08
N ILE A 14 -2.63 19.50 8.55
CA ILE A 14 -3.27 20.53 9.36
C ILE A 14 -4.55 19.93 9.92
N VAL A 15 -4.56 19.58 11.21
CA VAL A 15 -5.84 19.29 11.89
C VAL A 15 -6.53 20.62 12.14
N MET A 16 -7.46 20.98 11.25
CA MET A 16 -8.29 22.19 11.25
C MET A 16 -9.31 22.23 12.42
N SER A 17 -8.84 21.98 13.64
CA SER A 17 -9.57 22.34 14.85
C SER A 17 -9.70 23.87 14.91
N LYS A 18 -10.91 24.35 15.21
CA LYS A 18 -11.20 25.78 15.40
C LYS A 18 -11.43 26.04 16.88
N GLU A 19 -10.71 27.03 17.41
CA GLU A 19 -10.87 27.50 18.78
C GLU A 19 -12.29 28.07 18.98
N LYS A 20 -13.11 27.40 19.79
CA LYS A 20 -14.30 28.00 20.39
C LYS A 20 -13.81 28.92 21.52
N LYS A 21 -14.20 30.20 21.50
CA LYS A 21 -13.77 31.20 22.48
C LYS A 21 -14.56 31.04 23.78
N SER A 22 -13.92 31.42 24.89
CA SER A 22 -14.39 31.14 26.26
C SER A 22 -14.51 29.63 26.55
N GLY A 23 -15.05 29.27 27.72
CA GLY A 23 -15.54 27.90 27.97
C GLY A 23 -16.89 27.60 27.29
N GLU A 24 -17.22 28.32 26.21
CA GLU A 24 -18.57 28.47 25.66
C GLU A 24 -18.62 27.99 24.20
N VAL A 25 -19.33 26.90 23.91
CA VAL A 25 -19.43 26.35 22.56
C VAL A 25 -20.27 27.25 21.64
N SER A 26 -19.60 28.07 20.84
CA SER A 26 -20.25 28.92 19.83
C SER A 26 -20.72 28.09 18.63
N PHE A 27 -22.03 28.09 18.33
CA PHE A 27 -22.59 27.38 17.17
C PHE A 27 -22.61 28.23 15.89
N LEU A 28 -22.10 27.65 14.80
CA LEU A 28 -22.13 28.19 13.43
C LEU A 28 -23.04 27.32 12.53
N LEU A 29 -23.20 27.68 11.24
CA LEU A 29 -24.45 27.42 10.51
C LEU A 29 -24.25 27.18 9.00
N GLY A 30 -24.85 26.13 8.40
CA GLY A 30 -24.99 26.04 6.94
C GLY A 30 -25.73 24.86 6.29
N ASP A 31 -25.70 24.85 4.95
CA ASP A 31 -26.58 24.12 4.01
C ASP A 31 -26.15 22.68 3.65
N THR A 32 -27.09 21.94 3.05
CA THR A 32 -26.82 20.80 2.16
C THR A 32 -27.61 20.94 0.86
N ASN A 33 -27.02 20.54 -0.27
CA ASN A 33 -27.75 20.23 -1.50
C ASN A 33 -27.77 18.70 -1.65
N GLY A 34 -28.95 18.11 -1.79
CA GLY A 34 -29.14 16.69 -2.07
C GLY A 34 -29.94 16.49 -3.35
N ASP A 35 -29.54 15.52 -4.17
CA ASP A 35 -30.27 15.16 -5.39
C ASP A 35 -31.63 14.50 -5.05
N GLU A 36 -32.70 14.92 -5.72
CA GLU A 36 -34.03 14.32 -5.54
C GLU A 36 -34.14 12.98 -6.30
N VAL A 37 -34.72 11.98 -5.63
CA VAL A 37 -35.15 10.71 -6.24
C VAL A 37 -36.66 10.60 -6.08
N GLU A 38 -37.40 10.72 -7.18
CA GLU A 38 -38.86 10.61 -7.17
C GLU A 38 -39.33 9.15 -7.04
N GLU A 39 -39.89 8.77 -5.89
CA GLU A 39 -40.87 7.68 -5.78
C GLU A 39 -42.26 8.26 -5.52
N GLY A 40 -43.04 8.44 -6.58
CA GLY A 40 -44.40 8.98 -6.51
C GLY A 40 -45.40 7.97 -5.92
N THR A 41 -46.10 8.35 -4.85
CA THR A 41 -47.19 7.58 -4.26
C THR A 41 -48.55 8.02 -4.79
N SER A 42 -49.47 7.07 -4.95
CA SER A 42 -50.83 7.29 -5.45
C SER A 42 -51.83 7.68 -4.35
N PRO A 43 -52.97 8.27 -4.74
CA PRO A 43 -54.25 7.92 -4.15
C PRO A 43 -55.21 7.28 -5.16
N GLU A 44 -56.20 6.57 -4.65
CA GLU A 44 -57.25 5.88 -5.41
C GLU A 44 -58.45 6.81 -5.69
N ASP A 45 -59.14 6.60 -6.81
CA ASP A 45 -60.61 6.45 -6.84
C ASP A 45 -61.12 6.08 -8.26
N ASP A 46 -61.93 5.02 -8.32
CA ASP A 46 -62.74 4.53 -9.47
C ASP A 46 -64.24 4.76 -9.07
N PRO A 47 -65.32 4.47 -9.86
CA PRO A 47 -65.38 3.84 -11.18
C PRO A 47 -66.38 4.49 -12.19
N GLN A 48 -66.42 3.98 -13.44
CA GLN A 48 -67.63 3.37 -14.08
C GLN A 48 -67.51 3.09 -15.61
N SER A 49 -68.08 1.94 -16.02
CA SER A 49 -68.62 1.58 -17.37
C SER A 49 -67.73 1.61 -18.63
N GLY A 50 -67.67 0.45 -19.34
CA GLY A 50 -67.34 0.35 -20.77
C GLY A 50 -68.60 0.31 -21.66
N PRO A 51 -68.67 -0.42 -22.81
CA PRO A 51 -67.66 -1.27 -23.47
C PRO A 51 -67.55 -1.08 -25.03
N LEU A 52 -66.84 -1.99 -25.72
CA LEU A 52 -66.78 -2.17 -27.21
C LEU A 52 -66.02 -1.04 -27.98
N GLU A 53 -65.55 -1.20 -29.24
CA GLU A 53 -65.69 -2.27 -30.25
C GLU A 53 -64.41 -2.41 -31.14
N ASP A 54 -64.44 -3.24 -32.20
CA ASP A 54 -63.30 -3.68 -33.02
C ASP A 54 -62.67 -2.64 -33.98
N HIS A 55 -61.45 -2.93 -34.50
CA HIS A 55 -61.25 -3.11 -35.95
C HIS A 55 -59.90 -3.75 -36.37
N HIS A 56 -59.92 -4.41 -37.53
CA HIS A 56 -58.80 -4.98 -38.30
C HIS A 56 -57.92 -3.87 -38.96
N GLU A 57 -56.81 -4.07 -39.72
CA GLU A 57 -56.24 -5.25 -40.41
C GLU A 57 -54.73 -5.08 -40.75
N GLU A 58 -54.06 -6.19 -41.11
CA GLU A 58 -52.97 -6.46 -42.11
C GLU A 58 -52.24 -5.31 -42.90
N ARG A 59 -51.01 -5.40 -43.48
CA ARG A 59 -49.97 -6.47 -43.62
C ARG A 59 -48.62 -5.93 -44.22
N HIS A 60 -47.56 -6.75 -44.07
CA HIS A 60 -46.42 -7.03 -45.00
C HIS A 60 -45.39 -5.96 -45.52
N ASP A 61 -44.12 -6.32 -45.26
CA ASP A 61 -43.02 -6.57 -46.23
C ASP A 61 -42.17 -5.45 -46.91
N SER A 62 -40.90 -5.46 -46.50
CA SER A 62 -39.71 -5.70 -47.35
C SER A 62 -38.82 -4.54 -47.85
N VAL A 63 -37.55 -4.93 -48.06
CA VAL A 63 -36.34 -4.22 -48.50
C VAL A 63 -36.06 -4.77 -49.92
N PRO A 64 -35.59 -4.03 -50.97
CA PRO A 64 -34.23 -3.46 -50.94
C PRO A 64 -33.79 -2.30 -51.89
N SER A 65 -32.74 -1.60 -51.43
CA SER A 65 -31.54 -1.14 -52.17
C SER A 65 -31.56 -0.37 -53.52
N MET A 66 -30.82 0.75 -53.51
CA MET A 66 -29.69 1.12 -54.41
C MET A 66 -29.84 2.01 -55.68
N ILE A 67 -28.76 2.79 -55.91
CA ILE A 67 -28.13 3.25 -57.18
C ILE A 67 -28.43 4.67 -57.77
N SER A 68 -27.54 5.61 -57.39
CA SER A 68 -26.83 6.59 -58.28
C SER A 68 -27.58 7.84 -58.85
N ALA A 69 -26.93 8.87 -59.43
CA ALA A 69 -25.51 9.03 -59.80
C ALA A 69 -24.99 10.50 -59.88
N SER A 70 -23.71 10.69 -59.53
CA SER A 70 -22.73 11.62 -60.19
C SER A 70 -22.93 13.15 -60.06
N SER A 71 -21.90 14.02 -60.13
CA SER A 71 -20.43 13.90 -60.33
C SER A 71 -19.73 15.06 -59.55
N SER A 72 -18.42 15.39 -59.53
CA SER A 72 -17.13 15.00 -60.16
C SER A 72 -16.01 15.67 -59.32
N ARG A 73 -14.71 15.31 -59.29
CA ARG A 73 -13.84 14.28 -59.90
C ARG A 73 -12.57 14.14 -59.00
N GLU A 74 -11.94 12.97 -58.87
CA GLU A 74 -10.65 12.55 -59.51
C GLU A 74 -9.48 13.56 -59.40
N ASP A 75 -8.29 13.21 -58.89
CA ASP A 75 -7.75 11.91 -58.38
C ASP A 75 -6.50 12.17 -57.47
N SER A 76 -5.69 11.26 -56.91
CA SER A 76 -5.43 9.82 -57.14
C SER A 76 -4.81 9.05 -55.95
N SER A 77 -4.33 7.83 -56.23
CA SER A 77 -3.53 6.85 -55.45
C SER A 77 -2.27 7.40 -54.74
N GLN A 78 -1.91 7.04 -53.50
CA GLN A 78 -1.76 5.73 -52.80
C GLN A 78 -0.46 4.93 -53.08
N GLU A 79 0.21 4.52 -52.01
CA GLU A 79 1.08 3.31 -51.92
C GLU A 79 0.92 2.60 -50.54
N PRO A 80 1.32 1.31 -50.37
CA PRO A 80 0.79 0.44 -49.32
C PRO A 80 1.79 -0.11 -48.28
N LYS A 81 1.29 -0.92 -47.34
CA LYS A 81 2.06 -1.65 -46.30
C LYS A 81 2.68 -2.96 -46.82
N LEU A 82 3.83 -3.37 -46.28
CA LEU A 82 4.30 -4.77 -46.31
C LEU A 82 5.21 -5.13 -45.12
N LYS A 83 5.58 -6.41 -44.96
CA LYS A 83 6.17 -7.01 -43.74
C LYS A 83 7.55 -7.64 -43.99
N SER A 84 8.42 -7.54 -42.96
CA SER A 84 9.31 -8.59 -42.43
C SER A 84 10.26 -9.37 -43.37
N THR A 85 11.58 -9.21 -43.11
CA THR A 85 12.52 -10.34 -42.99
C THR A 85 13.72 -9.98 -42.09
N ARG A 86 14.42 -11.00 -41.56
CA ARG A 86 15.72 -10.89 -40.86
C ARG A 86 16.87 -11.19 -41.82
N LEU A 87 18.05 -10.60 -41.59
CA LEU A 87 19.27 -11.35 -41.22
C LEU A 87 20.46 -10.40 -40.91
N SER A 88 21.47 -10.94 -40.24
CA SER A 88 22.72 -10.28 -39.84
C SER A 88 23.89 -10.70 -40.74
N PHE A 89 24.93 -9.88 -40.88
CA PHE A 89 26.25 -10.36 -41.27
C PHE A 89 27.40 -9.59 -40.59
N SER A 90 28.49 -10.31 -40.35
CA SER A 90 29.79 -9.82 -39.87
C SER A 90 30.89 -10.37 -40.77
N GLU A 91 32.10 -9.82 -40.65
CA GLU A 91 33.32 -10.17 -41.41
C GLU A 91 33.37 -9.67 -42.87
N ILE A 92 34.43 -8.91 -43.18
CA ILE A 92 35.50 -9.32 -44.12
C ILE A 92 36.78 -8.57 -43.70
N LEU A 93 37.96 -9.13 -43.99
CA LEU A 93 39.26 -8.74 -43.40
C LEU A 93 40.38 -8.72 -44.48
N ARG A 94 41.51 -8.07 -44.16
CA ARG A 94 42.76 -7.90 -44.98
C ARG A 94 42.64 -6.83 -46.08
N GLY A 95 43.65 -6.01 -46.42
CA GLY A 95 45.05 -5.82 -45.94
C GLY A 95 45.80 -4.84 -46.89
N VAL A 96 47.13 -4.69 -46.97
CA VAL A 96 48.30 -5.30 -46.26
C VAL A 96 49.53 -4.33 -46.36
N SER A 97 50.05 -3.84 -45.21
CA SER A 97 51.42 -3.27 -44.98
C SER A 97 51.93 -2.07 -45.85
N THR A 98 53.11 -1.44 -45.69
CA THR A 98 54.36 -1.73 -44.92
C THR A 98 55.22 -0.47 -44.65
N PHE A 99 56.20 -0.59 -43.75
CA PHE A 99 57.40 0.26 -43.52
C PHE A 99 57.29 1.62 -42.80
N GLY A 100 58.35 1.90 -42.02
CA GLY A 100 58.71 3.15 -41.32
C GLY A 100 60.20 3.07 -40.92
N ILE A 101 60.75 4.09 -40.23
CA ILE A 101 62.11 4.07 -39.62
C ILE A 101 62.25 5.24 -38.60
N ASP A 102 63.17 5.09 -37.64
CA ASP A 102 63.48 5.97 -36.49
C ASP A 102 65.01 6.34 -36.57
N PRO A 103 65.80 6.81 -35.55
CA PRO A 103 65.51 7.23 -34.16
C PRO A 103 66.24 8.54 -33.70
N LEU A 104 66.29 8.77 -32.37
CA LEU A 104 67.26 9.62 -31.61
C LEU A 104 66.95 11.15 -31.50
N LYS A 105 67.29 11.89 -30.41
CA LYS A 105 68.04 11.55 -29.17
C LYS A 105 67.84 12.55 -28.00
N ASN A 106 68.27 12.09 -26.81
CA ASN A 106 68.82 12.82 -25.64
C ASN A 106 67.91 13.51 -24.58
N GLN A 107 68.08 12.97 -23.37
CA GLN A 107 67.80 13.46 -22.00
C GLN A 107 68.91 14.46 -21.53
N PRO A 108 68.97 15.04 -20.28
CA PRO A 108 68.70 14.39 -18.98
C PRO A 108 68.15 15.22 -17.78
N SER A 109 67.85 14.51 -16.67
CA SER A 109 68.03 14.87 -15.23
C SER A 109 67.42 16.17 -14.63
N ASP A 110 66.85 16.23 -13.42
CA ASP A 110 66.56 15.19 -12.40
C ASP A 110 65.59 15.75 -11.31
N PHE A 111 65.00 14.86 -10.47
CA PHE A 111 64.39 15.06 -9.12
C PHE A 111 63.50 16.32 -8.81
N SER A 112 62.39 16.27 -8.05
CA SER A 112 61.80 15.21 -7.20
C SER A 112 60.33 15.50 -6.77
N HIS A 113 59.58 14.45 -6.42
CA HIS A 113 58.44 14.38 -5.46
C HIS A 113 57.16 15.24 -5.66
N GLY A 114 55.96 14.62 -5.57
CA GLY A 114 54.73 15.34 -5.15
C GLY A 114 53.35 14.95 -5.72
N LYS A 115 52.83 13.75 -5.45
CA LYS A 115 51.39 13.32 -5.49
C LYS A 115 50.39 14.11 -6.39
N GLN A 116 49.95 13.49 -7.50
CA GLN A 116 48.58 13.58 -8.03
C GLN A 116 48.10 12.15 -8.36
N ILE A 117 46.93 11.69 -7.90
CA ILE A 117 45.61 11.88 -8.52
C ILE A 117 45.60 11.42 -9.98
N GLY A 118 45.32 10.11 -10.17
CA GLY A 118 45.18 9.50 -11.49
C GLY A 118 43.75 9.64 -12.03
N HIS A 119 43.60 10.18 -13.24
CA HIS A 119 42.32 10.29 -13.91
C HIS A 119 41.79 8.93 -14.40
N ARG A 120 40.47 8.83 -14.54
CA ARG A 120 39.78 7.71 -15.21
C ARG A 120 40.31 7.51 -16.64
N HIS A 121 40.62 6.27 -17.00
CA HIS A 121 40.61 5.83 -18.39
C HIS A 121 39.70 4.61 -18.56
N SER A 122 38.88 4.65 -19.61
CA SER A 122 38.20 3.48 -20.15
C SER A 122 39.21 2.63 -20.93
N MET A 123 39.15 1.31 -20.79
CA MET A 123 39.74 0.35 -21.73
C MET A 123 39.00 -0.98 -21.64
N SER A 124 38.68 -1.55 -22.80
CA SER A 124 38.15 -2.91 -22.94
C SER A 124 39.28 -3.92 -23.12
N GLY A 125 39.28 -5.04 -22.40
CA GLY A 125 40.05 -6.22 -22.80
C GLY A 125 40.66 -7.08 -21.70
N ALA A 126 40.08 -8.29 -21.55
CA ALA A 126 40.72 -9.55 -21.15
C ALA A 126 41.36 -9.75 -19.75
N SER A 127 41.21 -10.99 -19.28
CA SER A 127 42.00 -11.71 -18.26
C SER A 127 42.26 -11.04 -16.89
N ASN A 128 41.63 -11.61 -15.86
CA ASN A 128 42.30 -12.71 -15.15
C ASN A 128 41.28 -13.73 -14.62
N LEU A 129 41.72 -14.98 -14.47
CA LEU A 129 40.95 -16.02 -13.76
C LEU A 129 41.19 -15.87 -12.26
N ASP A 130 40.16 -16.06 -11.45
CA ASP A 130 40.30 -16.49 -10.06
C ASP A 130 39.52 -17.80 -9.86
N SER A 131 40.08 -18.70 -9.07
CA SER A 131 39.83 -20.15 -9.15
C SER A 131 38.93 -20.68 -8.03
N ARG A 132 37.72 -20.11 -7.92
CA ARG A 132 36.64 -20.67 -7.07
C ARG A 132 35.38 -20.90 -7.89
N GLY A 133 34.86 -22.12 -7.82
CA GLY A 133 33.96 -22.68 -8.84
C GLY A 133 32.54 -22.14 -8.86
N ARG A 134 32.31 -21.00 -9.52
CA ARG A 134 30.98 -20.66 -10.05
C ARG A 134 30.67 -21.56 -11.27
N ARG A 135 29.91 -22.65 -11.05
CA ARG A 135 29.13 -23.26 -12.14
C ARG A 135 28.06 -22.24 -12.56
N MET A 136 28.23 -21.60 -13.72
CA MET A 136 27.08 -20.95 -14.37
C MET A 136 26.13 -22.05 -14.85
N SER A 137 24.86 -22.00 -14.46
CA SER A 137 23.85 -22.98 -14.87
C SER A 137 23.62 -22.88 -16.38
N TYR A 138 24.09 -23.88 -17.12
CA TYR A 138 23.89 -23.98 -18.55
C TYR A 138 22.47 -24.47 -18.82
N HIS A 139 21.47 -23.60 -18.61
CA HIS A 139 20.06 -23.91 -18.82
C HIS A 139 19.81 -24.38 -20.26
N PRO A 140 19.32 -25.62 -20.49
CA PRO A 140 18.82 -26.02 -21.79
C PRO A 140 17.62 -25.14 -22.14
N LYS A 141 17.69 -24.37 -23.22
CA LYS A 141 16.63 -23.42 -23.62
C LYS A 141 15.40 -24.11 -24.22
N ASP A 142 15.50 -25.42 -24.43
CA ASP A 142 14.62 -26.19 -25.31
C ASP A 142 13.62 -27.08 -24.57
N PHE A 143 13.51 -26.97 -23.23
CA PHE A 143 12.43 -27.62 -22.49
C PHE A 143 11.15 -26.77 -22.52
N SER A 144 10.14 -27.29 -23.20
CA SER A 144 8.74 -26.84 -23.11
C SER A 144 7.81 -28.01 -23.43
N VAL A 145 6.72 -28.13 -22.70
CA VAL A 145 5.62 -29.08 -22.98
C VAL A 145 4.42 -28.30 -23.52
N ALA A 146 3.62 -28.91 -24.40
CA ALA A 146 2.58 -28.20 -25.12
C ALA A 146 1.32 -27.95 -24.29
N THR A 147 0.95 -28.85 -23.37
CA THR A 147 -0.29 -28.75 -22.59
C THR A 147 -0.15 -29.30 -21.17
N PRO A 148 -1.04 -28.90 -20.22
CA PRO A 148 -1.08 -29.46 -18.87
C PRO A 148 -1.24 -30.99 -18.85
N GLU A 149 -1.97 -31.57 -19.80
CA GLU A 149 -2.16 -33.01 -19.95
C GLU A 149 -0.82 -33.73 -20.25
N GLU A 150 0.01 -33.15 -21.10
CA GLU A 150 1.37 -33.64 -21.38
C GLU A 150 2.29 -33.47 -20.17
N PHE A 151 2.24 -32.32 -19.49
CA PHE A 151 3.03 -32.04 -18.28
C PHE A 151 2.75 -33.08 -17.19
N VAL A 152 1.49 -33.28 -16.83
CA VAL A 152 1.07 -34.23 -15.78
C VAL A 152 1.57 -35.64 -16.12
N LYS A 153 1.40 -36.08 -17.38
CA LYS A 153 1.91 -37.38 -17.86
C LYS A 153 3.44 -37.47 -17.81
N ARG A 154 4.18 -36.42 -18.19
CA ARG A 154 5.65 -36.43 -18.22
C ARG A 154 6.26 -36.42 -16.83
N PHE A 155 5.67 -35.70 -15.88
CA PHE A 155 6.20 -35.56 -14.53
C PHE A 155 5.70 -36.60 -13.53
N GLY A 156 4.64 -37.35 -13.85
CA GLY A 156 4.13 -38.46 -13.03
C GLY A 156 2.96 -38.07 -12.12
N GLY A 157 2.19 -37.05 -12.51
CA GLY A 157 0.95 -36.67 -11.84
C GLY A 157 -0.21 -37.63 -12.16
N LYS A 158 -1.28 -37.49 -11.38
CA LYS A 158 -2.49 -38.34 -11.43
C LYS A 158 -3.69 -37.66 -12.11
N SER A 159 -3.76 -36.33 -12.02
CA SER A 159 -4.94 -35.55 -12.41
C SER A 159 -4.54 -34.27 -13.12
N VAL A 160 -5.28 -33.90 -14.18
CA VAL A 160 -5.03 -32.68 -14.94
C VAL A 160 -5.91 -31.55 -14.45
N ILE A 161 -5.31 -30.40 -14.18
CA ILE A 161 -5.99 -29.16 -13.78
C ILE A 161 -5.68 -28.11 -14.84
N ASN A 162 -6.68 -27.67 -15.61
CA ASN A 162 -6.54 -26.57 -16.59
C ASN A 162 -7.56 -25.42 -16.36
N LYS A 163 -8.42 -25.55 -15.35
CA LYS A 163 -9.31 -24.50 -14.82
C LYS A 163 -9.39 -24.60 -13.29
N VAL A 164 -9.07 -23.50 -12.60
CA VAL A 164 -9.10 -23.36 -11.14
C VAL A 164 -10.13 -22.30 -10.72
N LEU A 165 -10.93 -22.58 -9.69
CA LEU A 165 -11.72 -21.57 -8.99
C LEU A 165 -10.89 -20.97 -7.85
N ILE A 166 -10.80 -19.65 -7.78
CA ILE A 166 -10.27 -18.95 -6.61
C ILE A 166 -11.46 -18.57 -5.71
N ALA A 167 -11.50 -19.15 -4.51
CA ALA A 167 -12.48 -18.88 -3.47
C ALA A 167 -11.93 -17.83 -2.47
N ASN A 168 -11.42 -16.72 -3.01
CA ASN A 168 -10.75 -15.64 -2.29
C ASN A 168 -10.72 -14.37 -3.16
N ASN A 169 -10.39 -13.22 -2.59
CA ASN A 169 -10.28 -11.93 -3.27
C ASN A 169 -8.91 -11.28 -3.03
N GLY A 170 -8.81 -9.96 -3.23
CA GLY A 170 -7.69 -9.11 -2.81
C GLY A 170 -6.29 -9.62 -3.16
N ILE A 171 -5.36 -9.47 -2.22
CA ILE A 171 -3.94 -9.83 -2.33
C ILE A 171 -3.76 -11.32 -2.69
N ALA A 172 -4.57 -12.21 -2.11
CA ALA A 172 -4.48 -13.66 -2.32
C ALA A 172 -4.73 -14.05 -3.77
N ALA A 173 -5.84 -13.57 -4.35
CA ALA A 173 -6.22 -13.85 -5.72
C ALA A 173 -5.19 -13.30 -6.73
N VAL A 174 -4.72 -12.06 -6.53
CA VAL A 174 -3.66 -11.44 -7.35
C VAL A 174 -2.38 -12.28 -7.32
N LYS A 175 -1.91 -12.68 -6.13
CA LYS A 175 -0.65 -13.42 -5.98
C LYS A 175 -0.73 -14.82 -6.59
N CYS A 176 -1.81 -15.56 -6.34
CA CYS A 176 -2.01 -16.90 -6.91
C CYS A 176 -1.94 -16.86 -8.44
N MET A 177 -2.71 -15.97 -9.07
CA MET A 177 -2.73 -15.84 -10.53
C MET A 177 -1.37 -15.42 -11.08
N ARG A 178 -0.71 -14.40 -10.51
CA ARG A 178 0.62 -13.95 -10.98
C ARG A 178 1.69 -15.05 -10.83
N SER A 179 1.70 -15.78 -9.71
CA SER A 179 2.62 -16.93 -9.49
C SER A 179 2.37 -18.06 -10.50
N VAL A 180 1.14 -18.55 -10.62
CA VAL A 180 0.83 -19.68 -11.50
C VAL A 180 1.00 -19.30 -12.97
N ARG A 181 0.60 -18.09 -13.40
CA ARG A 181 0.80 -17.65 -14.80
C ARG A 181 2.26 -17.49 -15.16
N ARG A 182 3.12 -17.01 -14.24
CA ARG A 182 4.58 -16.95 -14.44
C ARG A 182 5.16 -18.35 -14.68
N TRP A 183 4.79 -19.32 -13.85
CA TRP A 183 5.19 -20.73 -14.02
C TRP A 183 4.60 -21.35 -15.30
N ALA A 184 3.35 -21.06 -15.64
CA ALA A 184 2.71 -21.56 -16.85
C ALA A 184 3.39 -21.03 -18.12
N TYR A 185 3.79 -19.75 -18.14
CA TYR A 185 4.60 -19.21 -19.24
C TYR A 185 6.02 -19.80 -19.28
N GLU A 186 6.59 -20.17 -18.12
CA GLU A 186 7.87 -20.86 -18.03
C GLU A 186 7.80 -22.31 -18.58
N MET A 187 6.74 -23.07 -18.29
CA MET A 187 6.60 -24.48 -18.71
C MET A 187 6.00 -24.65 -20.12
N PHE A 188 4.97 -23.86 -20.45
CA PHE A 188 4.13 -24.02 -21.64
C PHE A 188 4.30 -22.91 -22.69
N ARG A 189 5.07 -21.85 -22.40
CA ARG A 189 5.11 -20.59 -23.18
C ARG A 189 3.72 -19.93 -23.36
N ASN A 190 2.76 -20.29 -22.50
CA ASN A 190 1.39 -19.80 -22.48
C ASN A 190 0.99 -19.54 -21.03
N GLU A 191 0.82 -18.26 -20.66
CA GLU A 191 0.37 -17.87 -19.33
C GLU A 191 -1.04 -18.39 -18.98
N ARG A 192 -1.91 -18.59 -19.98
CA ARG A 192 -3.29 -19.07 -19.83
C ARG A 192 -3.44 -20.58 -20.03
N ALA A 193 -2.35 -21.35 -19.94
CA ALA A 193 -2.42 -22.80 -19.89
C ALA A 193 -3.20 -23.31 -18.65
N ILE A 194 -3.19 -22.51 -17.57
CA ILE A 194 -4.10 -22.65 -16.42
C ILE A 194 -5.05 -21.45 -16.44
N ARG A 195 -6.35 -21.70 -16.50
CA ARG A 195 -7.40 -20.66 -16.52
C ARG A 195 -7.97 -20.42 -15.12
N PHE A 196 -8.29 -19.17 -14.82
CA PHE A 196 -8.83 -18.78 -13.52
C PHE A 196 -10.28 -18.31 -13.59
N VAL A 197 -11.12 -18.94 -12.77
CA VAL A 197 -12.45 -18.45 -12.38
C VAL A 197 -12.32 -17.76 -11.02
N VAL A 198 -12.90 -16.58 -10.85
CA VAL A 198 -12.94 -15.88 -9.55
C VAL A 198 -14.38 -15.62 -9.10
N MET A 199 -14.63 -15.70 -7.79
CA MET A 199 -15.83 -15.16 -7.16
C MET A 199 -15.69 -13.64 -7.00
N VAL A 200 -16.76 -12.87 -7.16
CA VAL A 200 -16.73 -11.38 -7.08
C VAL A 200 -17.97 -10.85 -6.38
N THR A 201 -17.78 -10.08 -5.30
CA THR A 201 -18.87 -9.34 -4.65
C THR A 201 -19.20 -8.03 -5.38
N PRO A 202 -20.41 -7.45 -5.22
CA PRO A 202 -20.73 -6.10 -5.68
C PRO A 202 -19.73 -5.05 -5.17
N GLU A 203 -19.23 -5.22 -3.95
CA GLU A 203 -18.31 -4.32 -3.26
C GLU A 203 -16.89 -4.40 -3.85
N ASP A 204 -16.35 -5.61 -4.06
CA ASP A 204 -15.09 -5.83 -4.79
C ASP A 204 -15.14 -5.23 -6.21
N LEU A 205 -16.30 -5.34 -6.88
CA LEU A 205 -16.52 -4.82 -8.22
C LEU A 205 -16.59 -3.29 -8.25
N LYS A 206 -17.32 -2.67 -7.31
CA LYS A 206 -17.39 -1.22 -7.11
C LYS A 206 -16.02 -0.64 -6.71
N ALA A 207 -15.28 -1.35 -5.87
CA ALA A 207 -13.90 -1.05 -5.49
C ALA A 207 -12.88 -1.27 -6.62
N ASN A 208 -13.30 -1.86 -7.75
CA ASN A 208 -12.48 -2.08 -8.95
C ASN A 208 -11.22 -2.91 -8.65
N ALA A 209 -11.39 -3.99 -7.87
CA ALA A 209 -10.29 -4.83 -7.39
C ALA A 209 -9.50 -5.51 -8.53
N GLU A 210 -8.16 -5.46 -8.45
CA GLU A 210 -7.24 -5.89 -9.52
C GLU A 210 -7.43 -7.36 -9.95
N TYR A 211 -7.77 -8.25 -9.01
CA TYR A 211 -7.92 -9.68 -9.33
C TYR A 211 -9.06 -9.96 -10.33
N ILE A 212 -10.11 -9.12 -10.36
CA ILE A 212 -11.25 -9.27 -11.29
C ILE A 212 -10.77 -9.13 -12.73
N ARG A 213 -9.86 -8.17 -12.96
CA ARG A 213 -9.25 -7.87 -14.28
C ARG A 213 -8.23 -8.92 -14.69
N LEU A 214 -7.57 -9.57 -13.72
CA LEU A 214 -6.61 -10.64 -13.97
C LEU A 214 -7.29 -11.97 -14.35
N ALA A 215 -8.50 -12.25 -13.88
CA ALA A 215 -9.17 -13.53 -14.12
C ALA A 215 -9.45 -13.83 -15.61
N ASP A 216 -9.63 -15.12 -15.95
CA ASP A 216 -10.11 -15.54 -17.28
C ASP A 216 -11.65 -15.56 -17.34
N GLN A 217 -12.30 -15.72 -16.20
CA GLN A 217 -13.75 -15.68 -16.00
C GLN A 217 -14.05 -15.21 -14.56
N TYR A 218 -15.15 -14.48 -14.36
CA TYR A 218 -15.66 -14.17 -13.01
C TYR A 218 -17.08 -14.71 -12.83
N VAL A 219 -17.50 -14.84 -11.57
CA VAL A 219 -18.86 -15.21 -11.17
C VAL A 219 -19.32 -14.25 -10.07
N PRO A 220 -20.41 -13.48 -10.27
CA PRO A 220 -20.95 -12.62 -9.22
C PRO A 220 -21.53 -13.47 -8.08
N VAL A 221 -21.28 -13.03 -6.84
CA VAL A 221 -21.78 -13.63 -5.59
C VAL A 221 -22.46 -12.58 -4.72
N GLN A 222 -23.08 -12.99 -3.61
CA GLN A 222 -23.73 -12.07 -2.69
C GLN A 222 -22.72 -11.16 -1.99
N GLY A 223 -23.09 -9.90 -1.76
CA GLY A 223 -22.30 -8.95 -0.98
C GLY A 223 -22.38 -9.16 0.54
N GLY A 224 -21.93 -8.17 1.29
CA GLY A 224 -21.84 -8.22 2.74
C GLY A 224 -20.70 -9.10 3.26
N THR A 225 -20.86 -9.56 4.49
CA THR A 225 -19.83 -10.33 5.21
C THR A 225 -19.50 -11.66 4.53
N ASN A 226 -18.27 -12.14 4.76
CA ASN A 226 -17.71 -13.26 4.00
C ASN A 226 -18.49 -14.59 4.10
N ASN A 227 -19.30 -14.78 5.14
CA ASN A 227 -20.24 -15.90 5.31
C ASN A 227 -21.27 -16.03 4.16
N ASN A 228 -21.54 -14.95 3.43
CA ASN A 228 -22.44 -14.94 2.26
C ASN A 228 -21.72 -15.35 0.96
N ASN A 229 -20.38 -15.27 0.94
CA ASN A 229 -19.56 -15.38 -0.27
C ASN A 229 -18.31 -16.28 -0.07
N TYR A 230 -17.14 -15.71 0.18
CA TYR A 230 -15.85 -16.43 0.17
C TYR A 230 -15.68 -17.47 1.29
N ALA A 231 -16.46 -17.39 2.37
CA ALA A 231 -16.49 -18.39 3.43
C ALA A 231 -17.64 -19.43 3.28
N ASN A 232 -18.53 -19.24 2.29
CA ASN A 232 -19.71 -20.07 2.09
C ASN A 232 -19.38 -21.34 1.27
N VAL A 233 -19.18 -22.46 1.97
CA VAL A 233 -18.69 -23.71 1.35
C VAL A 233 -19.69 -24.28 0.34
N GLU A 234 -20.98 -24.21 0.64
CA GLU A 234 -22.08 -24.68 -0.20
C GLU A 234 -22.15 -23.89 -1.51
N LEU A 235 -21.98 -22.56 -1.46
CA LEU A 235 -21.90 -21.69 -2.64
C LEU A 235 -20.62 -21.95 -3.47
N ILE A 236 -19.47 -22.11 -2.82
CA ILE A 236 -18.21 -22.45 -3.51
C ILE A 236 -18.37 -23.78 -4.29
N LEU A 237 -19.06 -24.77 -3.69
CA LEU A 237 -19.37 -26.04 -4.35
C LEU A 237 -20.32 -25.89 -5.55
N ASP A 238 -21.38 -25.07 -5.46
CA ASP A 238 -22.24 -24.75 -6.62
C ASP A 238 -21.40 -24.14 -7.75
N ILE A 239 -20.65 -23.09 -7.45
CA ILE A 239 -19.87 -22.35 -8.44
C ILE A 239 -18.84 -23.26 -9.10
N ALA A 240 -18.16 -24.10 -8.33
CA ALA A 240 -17.19 -25.06 -8.85
C ALA A 240 -17.83 -26.08 -9.81
N LYS A 241 -19.03 -26.60 -9.48
CA LYS A 241 -19.81 -27.49 -10.36
C LYS A 241 -20.29 -26.76 -11.61
N ARG A 242 -20.96 -25.62 -11.45
CA ARG A 242 -21.58 -24.82 -12.52
C ARG A 242 -20.57 -24.26 -13.51
N THR A 243 -19.35 -23.97 -13.07
CA THR A 243 -18.24 -23.52 -13.95
C THR A 243 -17.33 -24.65 -14.42
N GLN A 244 -17.52 -25.90 -13.97
CA GLN A 244 -16.72 -27.07 -14.35
C GLN A 244 -15.21 -26.82 -14.17
N VAL A 245 -14.80 -26.40 -12.97
CA VAL A 245 -13.38 -26.36 -12.57
C VAL A 245 -12.91 -27.76 -12.19
N GLN A 246 -11.61 -28.05 -12.35
CA GLN A 246 -11.03 -29.29 -11.83
C GLN A 246 -10.57 -29.13 -10.39
N ALA A 247 -10.31 -27.89 -9.95
CA ALA A 247 -9.79 -27.62 -8.62
C ALA A 247 -10.22 -26.26 -8.05
N VAL A 248 -10.15 -26.12 -6.73
CA VAL A 248 -10.42 -24.88 -5.99
C VAL A 248 -9.19 -24.50 -5.15
N TRP A 249 -8.78 -23.24 -5.22
CA TRP A 249 -7.75 -22.64 -4.35
C TRP A 249 -8.39 -21.60 -3.43
N ALA A 250 -8.22 -21.77 -2.12
CA ALA A 250 -8.80 -20.88 -1.10
C ALA A 250 -7.80 -19.88 -0.50
N GLY A 251 -6.49 -20.02 -0.74
CA GLY A 251 -5.48 -19.08 -0.25
C GLY A 251 -5.39 -19.03 1.28
N TRP A 252 -5.72 -17.87 1.86
CA TRP A 252 -5.76 -17.61 3.31
C TRP A 252 -7.01 -16.82 3.71
N GLY A 253 -7.45 -16.98 4.95
CA GLY A 253 -8.73 -16.43 5.42
C GLY A 253 -9.94 -17.13 4.80
N HIS A 254 -11.13 -16.57 4.98
CA HIS A 254 -12.40 -17.11 4.46
C HIS A 254 -12.55 -18.63 4.71
N ALA A 255 -12.84 -19.45 3.70
CA ALA A 255 -12.97 -20.90 3.84
C ALA A 255 -11.64 -21.69 3.81
N SER A 256 -10.46 -21.05 3.80
CA SER A 256 -9.17 -21.75 3.62
C SER A 256 -8.78 -22.73 4.73
N GLU A 257 -9.32 -22.55 5.94
CA GLU A 257 -9.09 -23.41 7.11
C GLU A 257 -10.31 -24.29 7.44
N ASN A 258 -11.38 -24.25 6.65
CA ASN A 258 -12.63 -24.95 6.93
C ASN A 258 -12.63 -26.38 6.32
N PRO A 259 -12.53 -27.46 7.12
CA PRO A 259 -12.37 -28.83 6.60
C PRO A 259 -13.57 -29.33 5.79
N LYS A 260 -14.76 -28.70 5.91
CA LYS A 260 -15.92 -29.01 5.07
C LYS A 260 -15.66 -28.71 3.59
N LEU A 261 -14.78 -27.76 3.28
CA LEU A 261 -14.47 -27.38 1.90
C LEU A 261 -13.77 -28.51 1.13
N PRO A 262 -12.59 -29.02 1.53
CA PRO A 262 -12.02 -30.22 0.91
C PRO A 262 -12.98 -31.41 0.96
N GLU A 263 -13.65 -31.66 2.09
CA GLU A 263 -14.59 -32.80 2.23
C GLU A 263 -15.68 -32.80 1.14
N LEU A 264 -16.35 -31.66 0.94
CA LEU A 264 -17.44 -31.53 -0.03
C LEU A 264 -16.94 -31.47 -1.47
N LEU A 265 -15.77 -30.88 -1.74
CA LEU A 265 -15.16 -30.88 -3.06
C LEU A 265 -14.73 -32.31 -3.47
N HIS A 266 -14.04 -33.04 -2.58
CA HIS A 266 -13.60 -34.41 -2.81
C HIS A 266 -14.80 -35.36 -3.05
N LYS A 267 -15.87 -35.22 -2.26
CA LYS A 267 -17.15 -35.95 -2.48
C LYS A 267 -17.81 -35.71 -3.84
N ASN A 268 -17.41 -34.66 -4.56
CA ASN A 268 -17.94 -34.31 -5.87
C ASN A 268 -16.87 -34.38 -6.99
N GLY A 269 -15.71 -34.97 -6.72
CA GLY A 269 -14.63 -35.17 -7.71
C GLY A 269 -13.85 -33.90 -8.07
N ILE A 270 -13.92 -32.85 -7.25
CA ILE A 270 -13.19 -31.59 -7.43
C ILE A 270 -12.01 -31.55 -6.45
N ILE A 271 -10.83 -31.14 -6.93
CA ILE A 271 -9.60 -31.17 -6.15
C ILE A 271 -9.48 -29.91 -5.28
N PHE A 272 -9.17 -30.04 -4.00
CA PHE A 272 -8.78 -28.90 -3.17
C PHE A 272 -7.26 -28.65 -3.28
N ILE A 273 -6.84 -27.42 -3.58
CA ILE A 273 -5.43 -27.04 -3.67
C ILE A 273 -4.92 -26.63 -2.27
N GLY A 274 -4.84 -27.62 -1.38
CA GLY A 274 -4.49 -27.48 0.04
C GLY A 274 -4.41 -28.86 0.73
N PRO A 275 -4.33 -28.92 2.07
CA PRO A 275 -4.40 -30.19 2.78
C PRO A 275 -5.82 -30.81 2.76
N PRO A 276 -5.95 -32.14 2.84
CA PRO A 276 -7.25 -32.81 2.91
C PRO A 276 -7.95 -32.56 4.26
N GLU A 277 -9.26 -32.79 4.29
CA GLU A 277 -10.15 -32.52 5.43
C GLU A 277 -9.66 -33.10 6.77
N GLY A 278 -9.14 -34.33 6.76
CA GLY A 278 -8.60 -34.98 7.97
C GLY A 278 -7.33 -34.33 8.51
N ALA A 279 -6.42 -33.91 7.63
CA ALA A 279 -5.19 -33.21 8.02
C ALA A 279 -5.48 -31.76 8.44
N MET A 280 -6.41 -31.09 7.76
CA MET A 280 -6.87 -29.75 8.11
C MET A 280 -7.52 -29.71 9.50
N TRP A 281 -8.41 -30.66 9.81
CA TRP A 281 -9.02 -30.74 11.15
C TRP A 281 -8.00 -31.10 12.25
N ALA A 282 -7.12 -32.08 12.00
CA ALA A 282 -6.15 -32.54 13.00
C ALA A 282 -5.07 -31.50 13.36
N LEU A 283 -4.95 -30.42 12.59
CA LEU A 283 -3.89 -29.40 12.72
C LEU A 283 -4.39 -27.96 12.89
N GLY A 284 -5.51 -27.58 12.28
CA GLY A 284 -6.09 -26.25 12.41
C GLY A 284 -6.75 -26.01 13.78
N ASP A 285 -7.25 -27.07 14.42
CA ASP A 285 -7.67 -27.00 15.81
C ASP A 285 -6.44 -27.01 16.75
N LYS A 286 -6.41 -26.07 17.70
CA LYS A 286 -5.24 -25.81 18.56
C LYS A 286 -5.05 -26.86 19.67
N ILE A 287 -6.13 -27.53 20.08
CA ILE A 287 -6.13 -28.61 21.08
C ILE A 287 -5.69 -29.92 20.41
N ALA A 288 -6.26 -30.26 19.26
CA ALA A 288 -5.94 -31.43 18.47
C ALA A 288 -4.48 -31.39 17.99
N SER A 289 -4.06 -30.28 17.39
CA SER A 289 -2.68 -30.09 16.92
C SER A 289 -1.66 -30.19 18.05
N SER A 290 -1.95 -29.63 19.24
CA SER A 290 -1.09 -29.77 20.43
C SER A 290 -1.00 -31.22 20.94
N ILE A 291 -2.05 -32.03 20.80
CA ILE A 291 -2.00 -33.47 21.12
C ILE A 291 -1.18 -34.23 20.07
N VAL A 292 -1.29 -33.87 18.79
CA VAL A 292 -0.48 -34.47 17.71
C VAL A 292 1.01 -34.07 17.86
N ALA A 293 1.31 -32.81 18.17
CA ALA A 293 2.67 -32.32 18.41
C ALA A 293 3.34 -33.05 19.58
N GLN A 294 2.64 -33.20 20.71
CA GLN A 294 3.13 -33.99 21.85
C GLN A 294 3.33 -35.48 21.48
N THR A 295 2.45 -36.05 20.65
CA THR A 295 2.61 -37.41 20.12
C THR A 295 3.83 -37.55 19.20
N ALA A 296 4.16 -36.49 18.45
CA ALA A 296 5.34 -36.41 17.59
C ALA A 296 6.65 -36.15 18.38
N GLY A 297 6.57 -35.94 19.70
CA GLY A 297 7.72 -35.57 20.53
C GLY A 297 8.16 -34.11 20.37
N VAL A 298 7.34 -33.26 19.73
CA VAL A 298 7.60 -31.84 19.55
C VAL A 298 7.25 -31.10 20.85
N PRO A 299 8.12 -30.23 21.39
CA PRO A 299 7.81 -29.47 22.60
C PRO A 299 6.58 -28.56 22.39
N THR A 300 5.68 -28.50 23.36
CA THR A 300 4.54 -27.57 23.41
C THR A 300 4.62 -26.72 24.67
N MET A 301 4.15 -25.47 24.64
CA MET A 301 4.01 -24.66 25.86
C MET A 301 3.16 -25.40 26.92
N PRO A 302 3.42 -25.24 28.23
CA PRO A 302 2.59 -25.85 29.26
C PRO A 302 1.12 -25.43 29.14
N TRP A 303 0.19 -26.38 29.10
CA TRP A 303 -1.23 -26.16 28.86
C TRP A 303 -2.11 -27.19 29.58
N SER A 304 -3.44 -26.99 29.56
CA SER A 304 -4.41 -27.89 30.21
C SER A 304 -4.24 -29.35 29.75
N GLY A 305 -4.00 -29.58 28.46
CA GLY A 305 -3.70 -30.88 27.85
C GLY A 305 -2.21 -31.28 27.81
N SER A 306 -1.35 -30.71 28.65
CA SER A 306 0.05 -31.16 28.75
C SER A 306 0.16 -32.62 29.22
N GLY A 307 0.89 -33.43 28.43
CA GLY A 307 1.08 -34.87 28.63
C GLY A 307 0.12 -35.76 27.84
N LEU A 308 -0.85 -35.19 27.11
CA LEU A 308 -1.77 -35.95 26.26
C LEU A 308 -1.09 -36.43 24.98
N THR A 309 -1.02 -37.75 24.78
CA THR A 309 -0.42 -38.38 23.60
C THR A 309 -1.28 -39.52 23.05
N LEU A 310 -1.12 -39.82 21.76
CA LEU A 310 -1.80 -40.89 21.04
C LEU A 310 -0.87 -42.11 20.87
N LYS A 311 -1.46 -43.30 20.68
CA LYS A 311 -0.71 -44.45 20.17
C LYS A 311 -0.62 -44.35 18.64
N TYR A 312 0.49 -43.82 18.14
CA TYR A 312 0.77 -43.73 16.71
C TYR A 312 1.63 -44.92 16.24
N ASN A 313 1.19 -45.58 15.17
CA ASN A 313 1.96 -46.59 14.45
C ASN A 313 2.31 -46.05 13.05
N LYS A 314 3.61 -46.01 12.70
CA LYS A 314 4.08 -45.51 11.41
C LYS A 314 3.67 -46.40 10.22
N GLU A 315 3.34 -47.67 10.46
CA GLU A 315 2.98 -48.63 9.41
C GLU A 315 1.49 -48.56 9.01
N ASP A 316 0.62 -48.01 9.85
CA ASP A 316 -0.83 -48.04 9.64
C ASP A 316 -1.32 -47.14 8.48
N ASN A 317 -0.50 -46.17 8.07
CA ASN A 317 -0.67 -45.28 6.92
C ASN A 317 -2.06 -44.63 6.78
N LYS A 318 -2.72 -44.36 7.92
CA LYS A 318 -4.02 -43.70 8.06
C LYS A 318 -3.84 -42.29 8.61
N PRO A 319 -4.69 -41.31 8.22
CA PRO A 319 -4.66 -39.99 8.83
C PRO A 319 -4.92 -40.09 10.33
N LEU A 320 -4.05 -39.48 11.13
CA LEU A 320 -4.12 -39.49 12.59
C LEU A 320 -5.30 -38.62 13.06
N SER A 321 -6.28 -39.24 13.73
CA SER A 321 -7.44 -38.56 14.30
C SER A 321 -7.38 -38.60 15.83
N VAL A 322 -7.66 -37.47 16.47
CA VAL A 322 -7.70 -37.32 17.94
C VAL A 322 -9.08 -37.79 18.44
N PRO A 323 -9.18 -38.83 19.30
CA PRO A 323 -10.46 -39.25 19.86
C PRO A 323 -11.08 -38.16 20.74
N SER A 324 -12.41 -38.03 20.71
CA SER A 324 -13.16 -37.05 21.53
C SER A 324 -12.84 -37.14 23.03
N ASP A 325 -12.71 -38.35 23.58
CA ASP A 325 -12.34 -38.60 24.98
C ASP A 325 -10.89 -38.22 25.34
N LEU A 326 -10.02 -37.97 24.35
CA LEU A 326 -8.68 -37.43 24.55
C LEU A 326 -8.69 -35.91 24.33
N TYR A 327 -9.36 -35.44 23.28
CA TYR A 327 -9.58 -34.02 22.99
C TYR A 327 -10.19 -33.28 24.19
N ARG A 328 -11.27 -33.82 24.78
CA ARG A 328 -11.98 -33.21 25.91
C ARG A 328 -11.11 -33.06 27.16
N LYS A 329 -10.06 -33.88 27.33
CA LYS A 329 -9.09 -33.77 28.44
C LYS A 329 -8.09 -32.61 28.26
N GLY A 330 -7.97 -32.05 27.06
CA GLY A 330 -7.23 -30.81 26.81
C GLY A 330 -8.07 -29.55 27.02
N CYS A 331 -9.40 -29.70 27.04
CA CYS A 331 -10.36 -28.63 27.26
C CYS A 331 -10.52 -28.31 28.75
N VAL A 332 -11.23 -27.23 29.06
CA VAL A 332 -11.83 -26.94 30.37
C VAL A 332 -13.30 -26.60 30.17
N GLU A 333 -14.20 -27.24 30.92
CA GLU A 333 -15.65 -27.12 30.67
C GLU A 333 -16.26 -25.89 31.37
N ASP A 334 -15.67 -25.43 32.47
CA ASP A 334 -16.11 -24.28 33.24
C ASP A 334 -14.96 -23.38 33.77
N VAL A 335 -15.35 -22.29 34.43
CA VAL A 335 -14.44 -21.30 35.04
C VAL A 335 -13.55 -21.93 36.12
N ASP A 336 -14.07 -22.88 36.91
CA ASP A 336 -13.33 -23.48 38.02
C ASP A 336 -12.31 -24.51 37.51
N GLU A 337 -12.62 -25.28 36.46
CA GLU A 337 -11.65 -26.10 35.72
C GLU A 337 -10.57 -25.25 35.04
N GLY A 338 -10.98 -24.13 34.43
CA GLY A 338 -10.08 -23.12 33.90
C GLY A 338 -9.12 -22.60 34.97
N LEU A 339 -9.63 -22.23 36.14
CA LEU A 339 -8.86 -21.66 37.23
C LEU A 339 -7.95 -22.70 37.90
N LYS A 340 -8.40 -23.96 38.06
CA LYS A 340 -7.55 -25.09 38.51
C LYS A 340 -6.39 -25.31 37.53
N SER A 341 -6.65 -25.24 36.22
CA SER A 341 -5.65 -25.38 35.16
C SER A 341 -4.66 -24.22 35.17
N ALA A 342 -5.14 -22.99 35.29
CA ALA A 342 -4.31 -21.79 35.39
C ALA A 342 -3.36 -21.84 36.59
N ASN A 343 -3.86 -22.25 37.77
CA ASN A 343 -3.03 -22.42 38.97
C ASN A 343 -1.97 -23.54 38.82
N LYS A 344 -2.29 -24.64 38.12
CA LYS A 344 -1.34 -25.73 37.80
C LYS A 344 -0.25 -25.28 36.81
N ILE A 345 -0.60 -24.43 35.83
CA ILE A 345 0.30 -23.90 34.82
C ILE A 345 1.17 -22.74 35.37
N GLY A 346 0.63 -21.99 36.33
CA GLY A 346 1.23 -20.79 36.90
C GLY A 346 0.98 -19.56 36.04
N PHE A 347 0.47 -18.48 36.66
CA PHE A 347 0.23 -17.19 36.00
C PHE A 347 1.54 -16.50 35.54
N PRO A 348 1.49 -15.57 34.55
CA PRO A 348 0.34 -15.28 33.68
C PRO A 348 0.05 -16.41 32.70
N VAL A 349 -1.20 -16.49 32.25
CA VAL A 349 -1.71 -17.50 31.29
C VAL A 349 -2.56 -16.85 30.20
N MET A 350 -2.77 -17.57 29.10
CA MET A 350 -3.74 -17.24 28.06
C MET A 350 -4.92 -18.21 28.13
N ILE A 351 -6.13 -17.66 28.17
CA ILE A 351 -7.39 -18.37 27.92
C ILE A 351 -7.62 -18.31 26.41
N LYS A 352 -7.86 -19.45 25.75
CA LYS A 352 -8.11 -19.51 24.30
C LYS A 352 -9.29 -20.41 23.96
N ALA A 353 -10.19 -19.91 23.11
CA ALA A 353 -11.10 -20.73 22.32
C ALA A 353 -10.31 -21.50 21.24
N SER A 354 -10.60 -22.78 21.04
CA SER A 354 -9.92 -23.58 20.01
C SER A 354 -10.27 -23.09 18.59
N GLU A 355 -11.57 -22.87 18.34
CA GLU A 355 -12.14 -22.40 17.07
C GLU A 355 -11.95 -20.88 16.85
N GLY A 356 -11.27 -20.20 17.78
CA GLY A 356 -10.92 -18.78 17.68
C GLY A 356 -9.87 -18.49 16.62
N GLY A 357 -10.29 -17.99 15.46
CA GLY A 357 -9.41 -17.50 14.38
C GLY A 357 -9.10 -16.00 14.48
N GLY A 358 -7.94 -15.57 13.95
CA GLY A 358 -7.61 -14.14 13.81
C GLY A 358 -7.59 -13.35 15.13
N GLY A 359 -7.10 -13.94 16.21
CA GLY A 359 -7.04 -13.33 17.54
C GLY A 359 -8.34 -13.42 18.36
N LYS A 360 -9.46 -13.86 17.77
CA LYS A 360 -10.75 -13.96 18.47
C LYS A 360 -10.76 -15.06 19.53
N GLY A 361 -11.48 -14.83 20.62
CA GLY A 361 -11.63 -15.76 21.73
C GLY A 361 -10.32 -15.96 22.52
N ILE A 362 -9.45 -14.95 22.58
CA ILE A 362 -8.17 -15.00 23.29
C ILE A 362 -8.17 -13.93 24.40
N ARG A 363 -7.78 -14.29 25.62
CA ARG A 363 -7.56 -13.34 26.74
C ARG A 363 -6.31 -13.68 27.54
N LYS A 364 -5.55 -12.65 27.92
CA LYS A 364 -4.44 -12.72 28.89
C LYS A 364 -4.99 -12.58 30.30
N ALA A 365 -4.67 -13.51 31.20
CA ALA A 365 -4.95 -13.40 32.62
C ALA A 365 -3.63 -13.31 33.42
N GLU A 366 -3.48 -12.22 34.18
CA GLU A 366 -2.27 -11.95 34.99
C GLU A 366 -2.35 -12.62 36.37
N ASN A 367 -3.55 -12.84 36.89
CA ASN A 367 -3.83 -13.32 38.24
C ASN A 367 -5.14 -14.13 38.28
N ALA A 368 -5.44 -14.70 39.46
CA ALA A 368 -6.62 -15.53 39.70
C ALA A 368 -7.95 -14.76 39.79
N ASP A 369 -7.91 -13.46 40.14
CA ASP A 369 -9.11 -12.65 40.43
C ASP A 369 -9.76 -12.12 39.14
N ASP A 370 -8.96 -11.76 38.14
CA ASP A 370 -9.44 -11.33 36.81
C ASP A 370 -9.94 -12.52 35.96
N PHE A 371 -9.38 -13.71 36.19
CA PHE A 371 -9.59 -14.90 35.36
C PHE A 371 -11.08 -15.26 35.11
N PRO A 372 -11.99 -15.25 36.10
CA PRO A 372 -13.41 -15.55 35.89
C PRO A 372 -14.12 -14.63 34.90
N ASN A 373 -13.72 -13.35 34.84
CA ASN A 373 -14.34 -12.39 33.94
C ASN A 373 -13.78 -12.54 32.52
N LEU A 374 -12.46 -12.73 32.40
CA LEU A 374 -11.78 -12.99 31.14
C LEU A 374 -12.25 -14.30 30.49
N PHE A 375 -12.52 -15.35 31.28
CA PHE A 375 -13.07 -16.62 30.79
C PHE A 375 -14.47 -16.44 30.19
N ARG A 376 -15.36 -15.73 30.89
CA ARG A 376 -16.72 -15.42 30.39
C ARG A 376 -16.68 -14.55 29.13
N GLN A 377 -15.72 -13.65 29.00
CA GLN A 377 -15.52 -12.90 27.75
C GLN A 377 -15.18 -13.83 26.58
N VAL A 378 -14.30 -14.82 26.77
CA VAL A 378 -13.99 -15.81 25.71
C VAL A 378 -15.22 -16.64 25.35
N GLN A 379 -16.00 -17.09 26.34
CA GLN A 379 -17.26 -17.82 26.11
C GLN A 379 -18.31 -16.98 25.36
N ALA A 380 -18.41 -15.69 25.63
CA ALA A 380 -19.34 -14.78 24.96
C ALA A 380 -18.88 -14.40 23.54
N GLU A 381 -17.57 -14.33 23.30
CA GLU A 381 -16.99 -13.96 22.00
C GLU A 381 -16.97 -15.13 21.01
N VAL A 382 -16.78 -16.37 21.49
CA VAL A 382 -16.84 -17.58 20.65
C VAL A 382 -17.77 -18.63 21.30
N PRO A 383 -19.11 -18.43 21.26
CA PRO A 383 -20.07 -19.31 21.92
C PRO A 383 -20.01 -20.74 21.37
N GLY A 384 -19.88 -21.71 22.28
CA GLY A 384 -19.87 -23.14 21.95
C GLY A 384 -18.50 -23.72 21.58
N SER A 385 -17.48 -22.91 21.28
CA SER A 385 -16.13 -23.41 21.07
C SER A 385 -15.57 -24.03 22.36
N PRO A 386 -14.87 -25.17 22.28
CA PRO A 386 -14.02 -25.64 23.37
C PRO A 386 -13.01 -24.57 23.79
N ILE A 387 -12.73 -24.46 25.08
CA ILE A 387 -11.74 -23.55 25.67
C ILE A 387 -10.60 -24.36 26.28
N PHE A 388 -9.38 -23.85 26.17
CA PHE A 388 -8.19 -24.40 26.81
C PHE A 388 -7.31 -23.29 27.39
N ILE A 389 -6.45 -23.66 28.35
CA ILE A 389 -5.57 -22.72 29.06
C ILE A 389 -4.12 -23.05 28.70
N MET A 390 -3.34 -22.07 28.26
CA MET A 390 -1.91 -22.21 27.98
C MET A 390 -1.06 -21.19 28.75
N LYS A 391 0.20 -21.54 29.01
CA LYS A 391 1.18 -20.62 29.58
C LYS A 391 1.47 -19.48 28.60
N LEU A 392 1.47 -18.23 29.08
CA LEU A 392 1.98 -17.12 28.30
C LEU A 392 3.51 -17.22 28.19
N ALA A 393 4.03 -17.25 26.96
CA ALA A 393 5.46 -17.04 26.71
C ALA A 393 5.80 -15.55 26.81
N THR A 394 6.62 -15.18 27.77
CA THR A 394 7.18 -13.82 27.92
C THR A 394 8.52 -13.73 27.17
N HIS A 395 8.77 -12.62 26.47
CA HIS A 395 10.02 -12.37 25.73
C HIS A 395 10.38 -13.53 24.76
N ALA A 396 9.44 -13.87 23.88
CA ALA A 396 9.62 -14.86 22.83
C ALA A 396 9.71 -14.20 21.44
N ARG A 397 10.40 -14.89 20.54
CA ARG A 397 10.29 -14.74 19.08
C ARG A 397 9.14 -15.59 18.57
N HIS A 398 8.46 -15.12 17.54
CA HIS A 398 7.53 -15.93 16.75
C HIS A 398 8.26 -16.38 15.49
N LEU A 399 8.67 -17.64 15.47
CA LEU A 399 9.42 -18.26 14.38
C LEU A 399 8.57 -19.29 13.66
N GLU A 400 8.83 -19.48 12.38
CA GLU A 400 8.05 -20.35 11.53
C GLU A 400 8.93 -21.31 10.72
N VAL A 401 8.39 -22.47 10.36
CA VAL A 401 8.93 -23.33 9.30
C VAL A 401 7.91 -23.44 8.18
N GLN A 402 8.30 -23.08 6.96
CA GLN A 402 7.50 -23.37 5.77
C GLN A 402 7.60 -24.88 5.49
N ILE A 403 6.46 -25.58 5.50
CA ILE A 403 6.40 -26.97 5.06
C ILE A 403 5.78 -27.08 3.66
N LEU A 404 6.21 -28.09 2.91
CA LEU A 404 5.62 -28.50 1.64
C LEU A 404 5.55 -30.04 1.59
N ALA A 405 4.39 -30.61 1.26
CA ALA A 405 4.17 -32.05 1.26
C ALA A 405 3.36 -32.56 0.06
N ASP A 406 3.61 -33.78 -0.39
CA ASP A 406 2.92 -34.43 -1.52
C ASP A 406 1.96 -35.56 -1.10
N ASN A 407 1.15 -36.03 -2.05
CA ASN A 407 0.19 -37.14 -1.86
C ASN A 407 0.85 -38.52 -1.68
N TYR A 408 2.15 -38.60 -1.40
CA TYR A 408 2.92 -39.83 -1.25
C TYR A 408 3.63 -39.92 0.12
N GLY A 409 3.41 -38.94 1.01
CA GLY A 409 4.01 -38.90 2.34
C GLY A 409 5.40 -38.25 2.37
N ASN A 410 5.88 -37.68 1.26
CA ASN A 410 7.06 -36.83 1.31
C ASN A 410 6.66 -35.46 1.84
N ALA A 411 7.42 -34.97 2.81
CA ALA A 411 7.33 -33.59 3.30
C ALA A 411 8.74 -33.06 3.56
N ILE A 412 8.92 -31.77 3.28
CA ILE A 412 10.17 -31.03 3.43
C ILE A 412 9.91 -29.69 4.12
N SER A 413 10.95 -29.18 4.78
CA SER A 413 11.11 -27.78 5.17
C SER A 413 11.60 -26.95 3.97
N LEU A 414 11.26 -25.67 3.96
CA LEU A 414 11.73 -24.68 2.98
C LEU A 414 12.28 -23.45 3.72
N PHE A 415 13.17 -23.68 4.69
CA PHE A 415 13.62 -22.67 5.65
C PHE A 415 12.48 -22.11 6.52
N GLY A 416 12.80 -21.08 7.29
CA GLY A 416 11.87 -20.41 8.18
C GLY A 416 11.62 -18.95 7.87
N ARG A 417 10.66 -18.40 8.62
CA ARG A 417 10.42 -16.96 8.74
C ARG A 417 10.52 -16.53 10.20
N ASP A 418 10.85 -15.28 10.41
CA ASP A 418 10.68 -14.60 11.70
C ASP A 418 9.56 -13.58 11.56
N CYS A 419 8.48 -13.78 12.31
CA CYS A 419 7.29 -12.94 12.31
C CYS A 419 7.08 -12.30 13.70
N SER A 420 8.16 -12.04 14.43
CA SER A 420 8.11 -11.54 15.80
C SER A 420 7.55 -10.12 15.94
N ILE A 421 7.50 -9.32 14.88
CA ILE A 421 6.95 -7.96 14.93
C ILE A 421 5.44 -8.02 14.69
N GLN A 422 4.71 -7.99 15.80
CA GLN A 422 3.25 -8.12 15.84
C GLN A 422 2.64 -6.98 16.67
N ARG A 423 1.50 -6.47 16.22
CA ARG A 423 0.67 -5.49 16.94
C ARG A 423 -0.66 -6.14 17.29
N ARG A 424 -0.99 -6.31 18.58
CA ARG A 424 -2.22 -7.00 19.04
C ARG A 424 -2.43 -8.34 18.33
N HIS A 425 -1.35 -9.11 18.15
CA HIS A 425 -1.27 -10.40 17.42
C HIS A 425 -1.43 -10.34 15.89
N GLN A 426 -1.61 -9.17 15.26
CA GLN A 426 -1.47 -9.02 13.81
C GLN A 426 0.02 -8.91 13.43
N LYS A 427 0.52 -9.77 12.54
CA LYS A 427 1.88 -9.66 11.97
C LYS A 427 2.00 -8.38 11.14
N ILE A 428 3.15 -7.69 11.17
CA ILE A 428 3.35 -6.38 10.49
C ILE A 428 4.62 -6.35 9.63
N ILE A 429 5.71 -6.96 10.12
CA ILE A 429 6.99 -7.14 9.43
C ILE A 429 7.38 -8.61 9.54
N GLU A 430 7.83 -9.20 8.44
CA GLU A 430 8.19 -10.62 8.34
C GLU A 430 9.52 -10.80 7.60
N GLU A 431 10.44 -11.57 8.21
CA GLU A 431 11.78 -11.81 7.67
C GLU A 431 12.00 -13.27 7.26
N ALA A 432 12.91 -13.53 6.32
CA ALA A 432 13.41 -14.88 5.99
C ALA A 432 14.88 -14.84 5.59
N PRO A 433 15.74 -15.79 6.02
CA PRO A 433 15.47 -16.85 7.00
C PRO A 433 15.32 -16.32 8.45
N ALA A 434 14.92 -17.20 9.37
CA ALA A 434 14.85 -16.94 10.81
C ALA A 434 16.24 -16.79 11.47
N SER A 435 16.88 -15.64 11.26
CA SER A 435 18.30 -15.38 11.61
C SER A 435 18.64 -15.36 13.11
N VAL A 436 17.64 -15.28 13.99
CA VAL A 436 17.82 -15.23 15.46
C VAL A 436 18.05 -16.61 16.11
N ALA A 437 17.71 -17.69 15.43
CA ALA A 437 17.92 -19.05 15.94
C ALA A 437 19.28 -19.60 15.49
N THR A 438 20.00 -20.29 16.39
CA THR A 438 21.21 -21.01 15.99
C THR A 438 20.84 -22.16 15.05
N SER A 439 21.69 -22.49 14.07
CA SER A 439 21.36 -23.52 13.06
C SER A 439 21.00 -24.86 13.70
N VAL A 440 21.70 -25.25 14.77
CA VAL A 440 21.47 -26.51 15.51
C VAL A 440 20.11 -26.53 16.24
N VAL A 441 19.53 -25.36 16.55
CA VAL A 441 18.14 -25.27 17.04
C VAL A 441 17.17 -25.27 15.86
N PHE A 442 17.44 -24.50 14.81
CA PHE A 442 16.55 -24.40 13.65
C PHE A 442 16.42 -25.73 12.88
N ASP A 443 17.50 -26.51 12.74
CA ASP A 443 17.49 -27.87 12.18
C ASP A 443 16.50 -28.79 12.92
N LYS A 444 16.36 -28.63 14.24
CA LYS A 444 15.39 -29.39 15.06
C LYS A 444 13.97 -28.91 14.85
N MET A 445 13.77 -27.60 14.65
CA MET A 445 12.46 -27.02 14.31
C MET A 445 11.99 -27.53 12.93
N GLU A 446 12.89 -27.58 11.94
CA GLU A 446 12.58 -28.15 10.63
C GLU A 446 12.24 -29.66 10.72
N GLN A 447 13.04 -30.44 11.44
CA GLN A 447 12.79 -31.87 11.63
C GLN A 447 11.47 -32.14 12.38
N ALA A 448 11.14 -31.31 13.38
CA ALA A 448 9.86 -31.36 14.09
C ALA A 448 8.69 -31.04 13.15
N ALA A 449 8.78 -29.98 12.35
CA ALA A 449 7.75 -29.57 11.40
C ALA A 449 7.50 -30.63 10.31
N VAL A 450 8.58 -31.21 9.75
CA VAL A 450 8.50 -32.29 8.77
C VAL A 450 7.93 -33.58 9.37
N THR A 451 8.24 -33.89 10.63
CA THR A 451 7.68 -35.04 11.35
C THR A 451 6.17 -34.87 11.57
N LEU A 452 5.75 -33.69 12.03
CA LEU A 452 4.35 -33.34 12.25
C LEU A 452 3.53 -33.43 10.94
N ALA A 453 4.05 -32.85 9.85
CA ALA A 453 3.42 -32.93 8.52
C ALA A 453 3.24 -34.37 8.02
N LYS A 454 4.22 -35.26 8.26
CA LYS A 454 4.14 -36.67 7.86
C LYS A 454 3.13 -37.46 8.69
N MET A 455 3.02 -37.19 10.00
CA MET A 455 2.15 -37.94 10.91
C MET A 455 0.65 -37.77 10.66
N VAL A 456 0.23 -36.66 10.02
CA VAL A 456 -1.17 -36.39 9.67
C VAL A 456 -1.49 -36.63 8.19
N CYS A 457 -0.52 -37.10 7.40
CA CYS A 457 -0.59 -37.15 5.93
C CYS A 457 -0.90 -35.78 5.30
N TYR A 458 -0.18 -34.72 5.71
CA TYR A 458 -0.34 -33.37 5.17
C TYR A 458 -0.01 -33.33 3.66
N VAL A 459 -0.64 -32.41 2.93
CA VAL A 459 -0.48 -32.21 1.48
C VAL A 459 -0.50 -30.70 1.20
N SER A 460 0.19 -30.27 0.13
CA SER A 460 0.32 -28.86 -0.28
C SER A 460 1.25 -28.08 0.66
N ALA A 461 1.20 -26.75 0.59
CA ALA A 461 1.92 -25.85 1.49
C ALA A 461 1.20 -25.71 2.84
N GLY A 462 1.98 -25.54 3.91
CA GLY A 462 1.51 -25.23 5.27
C GLY A 462 2.60 -24.51 6.05
N THR A 463 2.28 -23.99 7.23
CA THR A 463 3.30 -23.37 8.10
C THR A 463 3.19 -23.92 9.52
N VAL A 464 4.33 -24.31 10.10
CA VAL A 464 4.41 -24.65 11.53
C VAL A 464 4.94 -23.43 12.28
N GLU A 465 4.16 -22.94 13.24
CA GLU A 465 4.49 -21.77 14.05
C GLU A 465 5.04 -22.19 15.42
N TYR A 466 6.08 -21.49 15.86
CA TYR A 466 6.86 -21.77 17.06
C TYR A 466 7.09 -20.50 17.88
N LEU A 467 7.03 -20.63 19.20
CA LEU A 467 7.52 -19.64 20.16
C LEU A 467 8.94 -20.04 20.58
N TYR A 468 9.93 -19.25 20.18
CA TYR A 468 11.35 -19.44 20.49
C TYR A 468 11.79 -18.44 21.56
N ASN A 469 12.48 -18.90 22.60
CA ASN A 469 13.09 -18.06 23.62
C ASN A 469 14.62 -18.09 23.45
N GLU A 470 15.18 -16.92 23.15
CA GLU A 470 16.59 -16.73 22.82
C GLU A 470 17.52 -17.04 24.01
N GLU A 471 17.16 -16.60 25.22
CA GLU A 471 17.95 -16.77 26.44
C GLU A 471 18.19 -18.25 26.84
N THR A 472 17.27 -19.14 26.45
CA THR A 472 17.32 -20.58 26.79
C THR A 472 17.58 -21.48 25.59
N GLU A 473 17.67 -20.92 24.38
CA GLU A 473 17.68 -21.65 23.10
C GLU A 473 16.50 -22.66 22.94
N THR A 474 15.38 -22.47 23.64
CA THR A 474 14.22 -23.38 23.59
C THR A 474 13.15 -22.91 22.60
N PHE A 475 12.52 -23.85 21.89
CA PHE A 475 11.35 -23.60 21.04
C PHE A 475 10.17 -24.46 21.46
N HIS A 476 8.97 -23.93 21.29
CA HIS A 476 7.70 -24.59 21.61
C HIS A 476 6.71 -24.41 20.47
N PHE A 477 6.06 -25.49 20.04
CA PHE A 477 4.99 -25.46 19.05
C PHE A 477 3.82 -24.58 19.51
N LEU A 478 3.31 -23.76 18.59
CA LEU A 478 2.16 -22.89 18.78
C LEU A 478 0.91 -23.43 18.06
N GLU A 479 1.01 -23.58 16.74
CA GLU A 479 -0.02 -24.15 15.86
C GLU A 479 0.59 -24.56 14.50
N LEU A 480 -0.17 -25.26 13.66
CA LEU A 480 0.18 -25.49 12.25
C LEU A 480 -0.95 -24.91 11.39
N ASN A 481 -0.68 -23.77 10.76
CA ASN A 481 -1.64 -23.09 9.91
C ASN A 481 -1.81 -23.86 8.58
N PRO A 482 -2.99 -24.47 8.31
CA PRO A 482 -3.16 -25.52 7.28
C PRO A 482 -3.37 -24.94 5.87
N ARG A 483 -2.58 -23.92 5.52
CA ARG A 483 -2.74 -23.10 4.31
C ARG A 483 -1.43 -22.43 3.89
N LEU A 484 -1.47 -21.77 2.73
CA LEU A 484 -0.46 -20.77 2.37
C LEU A 484 -0.67 -19.50 3.23
N GLN A 485 0.41 -18.87 3.69
CA GLN A 485 0.36 -17.58 4.40
C GLN A 485 0.53 -16.39 3.45
N VAL A 486 0.30 -15.16 3.91
CA VAL A 486 0.43 -13.92 3.11
C VAL A 486 1.91 -13.63 2.80
N GLU A 487 2.73 -13.85 3.82
CA GLU A 487 4.17 -13.69 3.96
C GLU A 487 5.01 -14.78 3.26
N HIS A 488 4.36 -15.73 2.55
CA HIS A 488 5.03 -16.77 1.78
C HIS A 488 6.08 -16.29 0.75
N PRO A 489 6.01 -15.08 0.14
CA PRO A 489 7.01 -14.66 -0.85
C PRO A 489 8.40 -14.41 -0.24
N CYS A 490 8.51 -14.18 1.07
CA CYS A 490 9.81 -14.18 1.76
C CYS A 490 10.53 -15.51 1.58
N THR A 491 9.79 -16.61 1.77
CA THR A 491 10.30 -17.97 1.54
C THR A 491 10.52 -18.26 0.05
N GLU A 492 9.61 -17.84 -0.85
CA GLU A 492 9.81 -18.02 -2.30
C GLU A 492 11.14 -17.43 -2.78
N MET A 493 11.52 -16.26 -2.26
CA MET A 493 12.73 -15.55 -2.68
C MET A 493 14.02 -16.17 -2.12
N VAL A 494 14.07 -16.55 -0.83
CA VAL A 494 15.27 -17.21 -0.28
C VAL A 494 15.44 -18.66 -0.74
N ALA A 495 14.36 -19.33 -1.17
CA ALA A 495 14.40 -20.71 -1.65
C ALA A 495 14.35 -20.87 -3.18
N ASP A 496 14.10 -19.81 -3.95
CA ASP A 496 13.93 -19.82 -5.42
C ASP A 496 12.81 -20.79 -5.88
N ILE A 497 11.69 -20.80 -5.14
CA ILE A 497 10.53 -21.69 -5.35
C ILE A 497 9.25 -20.87 -5.53
N ASN A 498 8.45 -21.20 -6.54
CA ASN A 498 7.13 -20.61 -6.75
C ASN A 498 6.05 -21.41 -5.98
N LEU A 499 5.65 -20.94 -4.79
CA LEU A 499 4.83 -21.73 -3.86
C LEU A 499 3.42 -22.02 -4.38
N PRO A 500 2.63 -21.06 -4.91
CA PRO A 500 1.32 -21.38 -5.51
C PRO A 500 1.41 -22.34 -6.71
N ALA A 501 2.51 -22.28 -7.50
CA ALA A 501 2.74 -23.25 -8.57
C ALA A 501 3.14 -24.63 -8.03
N ALA A 502 3.88 -24.71 -6.92
CA ALA A 502 4.17 -25.96 -6.22
C ALA A 502 2.90 -26.60 -5.65
N GLN A 503 2.02 -25.81 -5.02
CA GLN A 503 0.70 -26.28 -4.57
C GLN A 503 -0.13 -26.87 -5.72
N LEU A 504 -0.16 -26.19 -6.88
CA LEU A 504 -0.88 -26.69 -8.08
C LEU A 504 -0.28 -28.00 -8.62
N GLN A 505 1.04 -28.11 -8.70
CA GLN A 505 1.72 -29.33 -9.15
C GLN A 505 1.45 -30.51 -8.19
N ILE A 506 1.44 -30.25 -6.87
CA ILE A 506 1.05 -31.24 -5.86
C ILE A 506 -0.43 -31.62 -6.02
N ALA A 507 -1.33 -30.66 -6.26
CA ALA A 507 -2.75 -30.94 -6.50
C ALA A 507 -3.01 -31.76 -7.78
N MET A 508 -2.16 -31.63 -8.80
CA MET A 508 -2.12 -32.54 -9.97
C MET A 508 -1.59 -33.96 -9.63
N GLY A 509 -1.09 -34.17 -8.41
CA GLY A 509 -0.54 -35.42 -7.92
C GLY A 509 0.94 -35.65 -8.25
N LEU A 510 1.73 -34.62 -8.59
CA LEU A 510 3.18 -34.77 -8.77
C LEU A 510 3.87 -34.97 -7.41
N PRO A 511 4.83 -35.92 -7.29
CA PRO A 511 5.64 -36.05 -6.08
C PRO A 511 6.71 -34.95 -5.99
N LEU A 512 7.13 -34.57 -4.78
CA LEU A 512 8.04 -33.43 -4.53
C LEU A 512 9.32 -33.50 -5.36
N TYR A 513 9.91 -34.68 -5.52
CA TYR A 513 11.16 -34.88 -6.26
C TYR A 513 11.04 -34.65 -7.77
N ARG A 514 9.83 -34.41 -8.31
CA ARG A 514 9.56 -34.09 -9.73
C ARG A 514 9.24 -32.61 -9.96
N LEU A 515 9.03 -31.82 -8.92
CA LEU A 515 8.84 -30.37 -9.05
C LEU A 515 10.18 -29.71 -9.40
N LYS A 516 10.22 -29.00 -10.53
CA LYS A 516 11.40 -28.27 -11.05
C LYS A 516 12.17 -27.54 -9.94
N ASP A 517 11.47 -26.64 -9.24
CA ASP A 517 12.10 -25.71 -8.30
C ASP A 517 12.69 -26.46 -7.08
N ILE A 518 12.06 -27.55 -6.64
CA ILE A 518 12.58 -28.43 -5.58
C ILE A 518 13.87 -29.13 -6.06
N ARG A 519 13.90 -29.61 -7.31
CA ARG A 519 15.12 -30.22 -7.89
C ARG A 519 16.28 -29.22 -7.97
N GLN A 520 15.98 -27.93 -8.22
CA GLN A 520 16.98 -26.86 -8.20
C GLN A 520 17.45 -26.52 -6.77
N LEU A 521 16.55 -26.50 -5.77
CA LEU A 521 16.90 -26.24 -4.37
C LEU A 521 17.89 -27.28 -3.79
N TYR A 522 17.76 -28.54 -4.20
CA TYR A 522 18.62 -29.65 -3.76
C TYR A 522 19.84 -29.92 -4.70
N ASP A 523 20.16 -29.02 -5.64
CA ASP A 523 21.27 -29.11 -6.61
C ASP A 523 21.33 -30.45 -7.39
N VAL A 524 20.18 -30.95 -7.84
CA VAL A 524 20.09 -32.13 -8.73
C VAL A 524 19.63 -31.74 -10.14
N ASP A 525 19.85 -32.62 -11.12
CA ASP A 525 19.42 -32.39 -12.51
C ASP A 525 17.92 -32.03 -12.57
N THR A 526 17.62 -30.85 -13.09
CA THR A 526 16.32 -30.18 -13.03
C THR A 526 15.18 -30.95 -13.71
N TRP A 527 15.49 -31.79 -14.71
CA TRP A 527 14.47 -32.51 -15.49
C TRP A 527 14.41 -34.03 -15.23
N GLY A 528 15.43 -34.57 -14.56
CA GLY A 528 15.54 -35.98 -14.20
C GLY A 528 14.41 -36.51 -13.31
N ASP A 529 14.21 -37.82 -13.37
CA ASP A 529 13.18 -38.58 -12.63
C ASP A 529 13.75 -39.37 -11.44
N THR A 530 15.02 -39.17 -11.11
CA THR A 530 15.65 -39.74 -9.90
C THR A 530 14.94 -39.27 -8.63
N PRO A 531 14.47 -40.18 -7.75
CA PRO A 531 14.02 -39.83 -6.41
C PRO A 531 15.10 -39.12 -5.61
N ILE A 532 14.70 -38.18 -4.77
CA ILE A 532 15.59 -37.46 -3.83
C ILE A 532 15.34 -38.02 -2.43
N ASP A 533 16.38 -38.44 -1.74
CA ASP A 533 16.31 -38.67 -0.30
C ASP A 533 16.36 -37.32 0.43
N PHE A 534 15.18 -36.81 0.77
CA PHE A 534 15.04 -35.55 1.51
C PHE A 534 15.49 -35.65 2.98
N SER A 535 15.74 -36.85 3.52
CA SER A 535 16.22 -37.06 4.89
C SER A 535 17.74 -37.04 5.01
N ASN A 536 18.45 -37.37 3.93
CA ASN A 536 19.90 -37.34 3.85
C ASN A 536 20.36 -36.92 2.43
N PRO A 537 20.13 -35.65 2.03
CA PRO A 537 20.42 -35.18 0.69
C PRO A 537 21.93 -35.03 0.44
N SER A 538 22.37 -35.22 -0.80
CA SER A 538 23.78 -35.05 -1.20
C SER A 538 24.31 -33.61 -1.02
N MET A 539 23.42 -32.63 -1.03
CA MET A 539 23.65 -31.23 -0.71
C MET A 539 22.47 -30.74 0.13
N HIS A 540 22.74 -30.22 1.33
CA HIS A 540 21.69 -29.57 2.13
C HIS A 540 21.37 -28.20 1.52
N PRO A 541 20.06 -27.87 1.33
CA PRO A 541 19.63 -26.54 0.92
C PRO A 541 20.19 -25.43 1.81
N ARG A 542 20.37 -24.23 1.24
CA ARG A 542 20.75 -23.01 1.97
C ARG A 542 19.93 -21.82 1.49
N PRO A 543 19.52 -20.90 2.39
CA PRO A 543 18.82 -19.68 2.00
C PRO A 543 19.72 -18.81 1.13
N ARG A 544 19.13 -18.16 0.14
CA ARG A 544 19.84 -17.38 -0.89
C ARG A 544 19.60 -15.89 -0.61
N GLY A 545 20.50 -15.31 0.19
CA GLY A 545 20.32 -13.96 0.74
C GLY A 545 19.32 -13.91 1.89
N HIS A 546 18.89 -12.70 2.24
CA HIS A 546 17.87 -12.42 3.26
C HIS A 546 16.73 -11.62 2.64
N VAL A 547 15.53 -11.73 3.19
CA VAL A 547 14.33 -11.00 2.76
C VAL A 547 13.64 -10.40 3.96
N ILE A 548 13.22 -9.15 3.82
CA ILE A 548 12.36 -8.44 4.76
C ILE A 548 11.12 -7.99 4.01
N ALA A 549 9.94 -8.26 4.57
CA ALA A 549 8.67 -7.80 4.06
C ALA A 549 7.96 -6.88 5.06
N ALA A 550 7.09 -6.03 4.52
CA ALA A 550 6.24 -5.13 5.29
C ALA A 550 4.82 -5.13 4.72
N ARG A 551 3.84 -5.29 5.62
CA ARG A 551 2.42 -5.17 5.29
C ARG A 551 2.02 -3.71 5.21
N ILE A 552 1.40 -3.31 4.10
CA ILE A 552 0.91 -1.94 3.92
C ILE A 552 -0.60 -1.94 4.19
N THR A 553 -1.00 -1.30 5.29
CA THR A 553 -2.38 -1.30 5.79
C THR A 553 -3.02 0.09 5.74
N SER A 554 -4.35 0.16 5.59
CA SER A 554 -5.16 1.39 5.59
C SER A 554 -5.51 1.89 7.00
N GLU A 555 -4.57 1.73 7.93
CA GLU A 555 -4.74 2.01 9.35
C GLU A 555 -4.04 3.32 9.73
N ASN A 556 -4.69 4.14 10.56
CA ASN A 556 -4.10 5.38 11.07
C ASN A 556 -3.32 5.12 12.38
N PRO A 557 -1.98 5.24 12.43
CA PRO A 557 -1.20 5.05 13.66
C PRO A 557 -1.63 6.00 14.79
N ASP A 558 -1.92 7.26 14.47
CA ASP A 558 -2.25 8.30 15.45
C ASP A 558 -3.66 8.16 16.05
N GLU A 559 -4.59 7.49 15.35
CA GLU A 559 -5.87 7.02 15.91
C GLU A 559 -5.76 5.59 16.51
N GLY A 560 -4.58 5.19 17.00
CA GLY A 560 -4.38 3.91 17.68
C GLY A 560 -4.55 2.67 16.79
N PHE A 561 -4.24 2.83 15.49
CA PHE A 561 -4.37 1.84 14.41
C PHE A 561 -5.80 1.44 14.07
N LYS A 562 -6.71 2.39 14.11
CA LYS A 562 -8.06 2.25 13.55
C LYS A 562 -7.98 2.07 12.02
N PRO A 563 -8.60 1.02 11.43
CA PRO A 563 -8.65 0.84 9.98
C PRO A 563 -9.63 1.83 9.34
N SER A 564 -9.34 2.23 8.11
CA SER A 564 -10.15 3.17 7.33
C SER A 564 -10.35 2.68 5.89
N SER A 565 -11.48 3.08 5.30
CA SER A 565 -11.96 2.71 3.96
C SER A 565 -12.08 3.95 3.06
N GLY A 566 -12.28 3.76 1.76
CA GLY A 566 -12.46 4.84 0.78
C GLY A 566 -11.58 4.69 -0.46
N THR A 567 -11.50 5.73 -1.29
CA THR A 567 -10.85 5.69 -2.61
C THR A 567 -9.34 5.85 -2.56
N VAL A 568 -8.67 5.36 -3.60
CA VAL A 568 -7.25 5.60 -3.88
C VAL A 568 -7.15 6.66 -4.97
N GLN A 569 -6.37 7.71 -4.72
CA GLN A 569 -6.12 8.83 -5.62
C GLN A 569 -4.76 8.71 -6.32
N GLU A 570 -3.73 8.23 -5.61
CA GLU A 570 -2.43 7.85 -6.18
C GLU A 570 -1.96 6.54 -5.52
N LEU A 571 -1.45 5.60 -6.32
CA LEU A 571 -0.64 4.49 -5.84
C LEU A 571 0.54 4.32 -6.79
N ASN A 572 1.73 4.65 -6.31
CA ASN A 572 2.95 4.75 -7.10
C ASN A 572 4.12 4.14 -6.30
N PHE A 573 4.40 2.87 -6.61
CA PHE A 573 5.46 2.09 -5.97
C PHE A 573 6.61 1.85 -6.96
N ARG A 574 7.80 2.36 -6.64
CA ARG A 574 9.00 2.23 -7.47
C ARG A 574 9.70 0.90 -7.20
N SER A 575 9.36 -0.11 -8.00
CA SER A 575 10.05 -1.40 -7.97
C SER A 575 11.51 -1.26 -8.40
N SER A 576 12.43 -1.90 -7.67
CA SER A 576 13.85 -2.02 -8.02
C SER A 576 14.18 -3.46 -8.45
N LYS A 577 15.46 -3.79 -8.63
CA LYS A 577 15.89 -5.19 -8.84
C LYS A 577 15.68 -6.05 -7.58
N ASN A 578 15.89 -5.44 -6.41
CA ASN A 578 15.93 -6.12 -5.11
C ASN A 578 14.60 -5.99 -4.35
N VAL A 579 13.86 -4.89 -4.58
CA VAL A 579 12.60 -4.60 -3.89
C VAL A 579 11.45 -4.59 -4.87
N TRP A 580 10.39 -5.34 -4.54
CA TRP A 580 9.14 -5.35 -5.29
C TRP A 580 7.96 -5.36 -4.32
N GLY A 581 6.76 -5.15 -4.84
CA GLY A 581 5.55 -5.12 -4.04
C GLY A 581 4.34 -5.35 -4.91
N TYR A 582 3.22 -5.69 -4.28
CA TYR A 582 1.95 -5.82 -4.96
C TYR A 582 0.79 -5.40 -4.06
N PHE A 583 -0.27 -4.94 -4.70
CA PHE A 583 -1.41 -4.29 -4.09
C PHE A 583 -2.70 -4.88 -4.67
N SER A 584 -3.78 -4.92 -3.88
CA SER A 584 -5.11 -5.40 -4.30
C SER A 584 -5.91 -4.34 -5.07
N VAL A 585 -5.58 -3.07 -4.85
CA VAL A 585 -6.22 -1.87 -5.40
C VAL A 585 -5.32 -1.16 -6.39
N ALA A 586 -5.93 -0.48 -7.36
CA ALA A 586 -5.26 0.40 -8.31
C ALA A 586 -5.53 1.88 -8.00
N ALA A 587 -4.84 2.82 -8.68
CA ALA A 587 -5.00 4.27 -8.50
C ALA A 587 -6.36 4.86 -8.96
N THR A 588 -7.35 4.00 -9.26
CA THR A 588 -8.77 4.34 -9.49
C THR A 588 -9.70 3.30 -8.86
N GLY A 589 -9.23 2.64 -7.79
CA GLY A 589 -10.02 1.72 -6.97
C GLY A 589 -10.24 2.28 -5.57
N GLY A 590 -10.64 1.42 -4.65
CA GLY A 590 -10.79 1.78 -3.24
C GLY A 590 -10.85 0.56 -2.32
N LEU A 591 -11.01 0.83 -1.03
CA LEU A 591 -11.27 -0.17 0.00
C LEU A 591 -12.69 0.02 0.53
N HIS A 592 -13.43 -1.08 0.63
CA HIS A 592 -14.77 -1.13 1.21
C HIS A 592 -14.71 -1.75 2.61
N GLU A 593 -15.78 -1.61 3.39
CA GLU A 593 -15.87 -2.02 4.80
C GLU A 593 -15.73 -3.53 5.06
N TYR A 594 -15.81 -4.35 4.01
CA TYR A 594 -15.60 -5.80 4.05
C TYR A 594 -14.24 -6.26 3.47
N ALA A 595 -13.38 -5.31 3.07
CA ALA A 595 -12.02 -5.60 2.63
C ALA A 595 -11.07 -5.82 3.83
N ASP A 596 -9.94 -6.49 3.59
CA ASP A 596 -8.82 -6.52 4.52
C ASP A 596 -8.18 -5.11 4.58
N SER A 597 -7.77 -4.65 5.78
CA SER A 597 -7.02 -3.40 5.90
C SER A 597 -5.66 -3.49 5.20
N GLN A 598 -5.10 -4.70 5.06
CA GLN A 598 -3.93 -4.95 4.25
C GLN A 598 -4.27 -4.91 2.75
N PHE A 599 -4.05 -3.75 2.13
CA PHE A 599 -4.20 -3.55 0.69
C PHE A 599 -2.89 -3.71 -0.09
N GLY A 600 -1.73 -3.72 0.60
CA GLY A 600 -0.42 -3.91 -0.02
C GLY A 600 0.53 -4.81 0.76
N HIS A 601 1.54 -5.33 0.07
CA HIS A 601 2.65 -6.07 0.67
C HIS A 601 3.94 -5.81 -0.13
N CYS A 602 4.96 -5.27 0.54
CA CYS A 602 6.28 -4.98 -0.03
C CYS A 602 7.31 -6.01 0.44
N PHE A 603 8.25 -6.39 -0.44
CA PHE A 603 9.28 -7.41 -0.22
C PHE A 603 10.63 -6.89 -0.72
N SER A 604 11.62 -6.86 0.17
CA SER A 604 12.99 -6.46 -0.13
C SER A 604 13.95 -7.61 0.10
N TRP A 605 14.75 -7.93 -0.92
CA TRP A 605 15.82 -8.93 -0.85
C TRP A 605 17.19 -8.25 -0.79
N GLY A 606 18.11 -8.84 -0.03
CA GLY A 606 19.52 -8.48 0.00
C GLY A 606 20.43 -9.69 0.10
N GLU A 607 21.74 -9.50 -0.09
CA GLU A 607 22.74 -10.55 0.16
C GLU A 607 22.82 -10.88 1.68
N ASP A 608 22.48 -9.91 2.54
CA ASP A 608 22.27 -10.06 3.99
C ASP A 608 21.07 -9.24 4.50
N ARG A 609 20.82 -9.29 5.81
CA ARG A 609 19.69 -8.63 6.47
C ARG A 609 19.73 -7.10 6.38
N GLU A 610 20.89 -6.50 6.48
CA GLU A 610 21.00 -5.03 6.49
C GLU A 610 20.90 -4.47 5.07
N ASP A 611 21.46 -5.16 4.07
CA ASP A 611 21.18 -4.89 2.65
C ASP A 611 19.66 -5.00 2.36
N ALA A 612 18.98 -6.04 2.87
CA ALA A 612 17.53 -6.15 2.75
C ALA A 612 16.78 -4.99 3.45
N ARG A 613 17.25 -4.53 4.61
CA ARG A 613 16.63 -3.45 5.39
C ARG A 613 16.78 -2.08 4.72
N GLU A 614 17.99 -1.72 4.33
CA GLU A 614 18.28 -0.44 3.68
C GLU A 614 17.55 -0.31 2.34
N ASN A 615 17.55 -1.38 1.53
CA ASN A 615 16.76 -1.44 0.30
C ASN A 615 15.25 -1.21 0.57
N LEU A 616 14.69 -1.79 1.64
CA LEU A 616 13.26 -1.61 1.98
C LEU A 616 12.96 -0.19 2.45
N VAL A 617 13.79 0.39 3.31
CA VAL A 617 13.64 1.76 3.83
C VAL A 617 13.64 2.77 2.68
N VAL A 618 14.55 2.63 1.71
CA VAL A 618 14.59 3.49 0.52
C VAL A 618 13.31 3.34 -0.30
N ALA A 619 12.86 2.12 -0.57
CA ALA A 619 11.64 1.88 -1.35
C ALA A 619 10.36 2.39 -0.66
N LEU A 620 10.29 2.33 0.67
CA LEU A 620 9.19 2.90 1.45
C LEU A 620 9.25 4.43 1.50
N LYS A 621 10.43 5.05 1.56
CA LYS A 621 10.59 6.52 1.43
C LYS A 621 10.24 7.04 0.03
N GLU A 622 10.40 6.24 -1.02
CA GLU A 622 9.96 6.58 -2.38
C GLU A 622 8.44 6.39 -2.62
N LEU A 623 7.80 5.47 -1.90
CA LEU A 623 6.39 5.08 -2.07
C LEU A 623 5.46 6.30 -1.97
N SER A 624 4.61 6.47 -2.98
CA SER A 624 3.51 7.44 -2.98
C SER A 624 2.19 6.68 -2.87
N ILE A 625 1.46 6.89 -1.77
CA ILE A 625 0.08 6.43 -1.63
C ILE A 625 -0.74 7.62 -1.14
N ARG A 626 -1.76 8.01 -1.92
CA ARG A 626 -2.74 9.03 -1.55
C ARG A 626 -4.14 8.43 -1.73
N GLY A 627 -5.01 8.66 -0.77
CA GLY A 627 -6.37 8.13 -0.77
C GLY A 627 -7.23 8.85 0.27
N ASP A 628 -8.38 8.26 0.58
CA ASP A 628 -9.25 8.73 1.67
C ASP A 628 -8.85 8.15 3.04
N PHE A 629 -8.00 7.12 3.04
CA PHE A 629 -7.44 6.47 4.23
C PHE A 629 -5.98 6.85 4.49
N ARG A 630 -5.57 6.80 5.77
CA ARG A 630 -4.17 6.86 6.21
C ARG A 630 -3.46 5.53 5.99
N THR A 631 -2.12 5.51 6.04
CA THR A 631 -1.34 4.27 5.88
C THR A 631 -0.21 4.16 6.89
N THR A 632 0.24 2.94 7.14
CA THR A 632 1.29 2.60 8.11
C THR A 632 2.73 2.83 7.62
N VAL A 633 2.94 3.35 6.39
CA VAL A 633 4.27 3.46 5.75
C VAL A 633 5.28 4.28 6.56
N GLU A 634 4.89 5.46 7.04
CA GLU A 634 5.76 6.36 7.80
C GLU A 634 6.18 5.75 9.15
N TYR A 635 5.26 5.00 9.77
CA TYR A 635 5.55 4.28 11.00
C TYR A 635 6.50 3.09 10.77
N LEU A 636 6.27 2.31 9.71
CA LEU A 636 7.15 1.21 9.30
C LEU A 636 8.59 1.68 9.07
N ILE A 637 8.77 2.80 8.37
CA ILE A 637 10.08 3.44 8.17
C ILE A 637 10.78 3.68 9.51
N LYS A 638 10.09 4.30 10.48
CA LYS A 638 10.65 4.57 11.81
C LYS A 638 11.03 3.28 12.55
N LEU A 639 10.22 2.22 12.46
CA LEU A 639 10.55 0.92 13.07
C LEU A 639 11.86 0.35 12.50
N PHE A 640 12.05 0.40 11.17
CA PHE A 640 13.28 -0.04 10.49
C PHE A 640 14.53 0.82 10.79
N GLU A 641 14.36 1.99 11.40
CA GLU A 641 15.44 2.91 11.78
C GLU A 641 15.75 2.88 13.30
N THR A 642 15.02 2.07 14.10
CA THR A 642 15.34 1.83 15.54
C THR A 642 16.61 1.01 15.76
N GLU A 643 17.30 1.25 16.89
CA GLU A 643 18.49 0.48 17.28
C GLU A 643 18.13 -0.98 17.61
N GLU A 644 16.98 -1.22 18.25
CA GLU A 644 16.48 -2.55 18.59
C GLU A 644 16.23 -3.39 17.34
N TYR A 645 15.62 -2.82 16.30
CA TYR A 645 15.40 -3.53 15.04
C TYR A 645 16.72 -3.84 14.31
N GLN A 646 17.63 -2.88 14.22
CA GLN A 646 18.95 -3.07 13.58
C GLN A 646 19.75 -4.17 14.29
N ASN A 647 19.80 -4.15 15.63
CA ASN A 647 20.49 -5.17 16.42
C ASN A 647 19.70 -6.49 16.57
N ASN A 648 18.53 -6.64 15.92
CA ASN A 648 17.63 -7.79 16.03
C ASN A 648 17.13 -8.10 17.46
N LYS A 649 17.19 -7.12 18.38
CA LYS A 649 16.79 -7.22 19.81
C LYS A 649 15.28 -6.99 19.96
N ILE A 650 14.50 -7.83 19.28
CA ILE A 650 13.04 -7.68 19.08
C ILE A 650 12.28 -8.89 19.65
N THR A 651 11.04 -8.69 20.11
CA THR A 651 10.17 -9.74 20.65
C THR A 651 8.70 -9.52 20.25
N THR A 652 7.85 -10.53 20.45
CA THR A 652 6.40 -10.46 20.18
C THR A 652 5.64 -9.37 20.92
N GLY A 653 6.21 -8.77 21.98
CA GLY A 653 5.63 -7.63 22.70
C GLY A 653 6.28 -6.27 22.40
N TRP A 654 7.32 -6.22 21.54
CA TRP A 654 8.10 -5.00 21.30
C TRP A 654 7.27 -3.88 20.67
N LEU A 655 6.49 -4.21 19.64
CA LEU A 655 5.70 -3.20 18.92
C LEU A 655 4.52 -2.68 19.76
N ASP A 656 3.81 -3.57 20.45
CA ASP A 656 2.76 -3.16 21.40
C ASP A 656 3.33 -2.30 22.55
N LYS A 657 4.59 -2.51 22.98
CA LYS A 657 5.30 -1.63 23.92
C LYS A 657 5.52 -0.23 23.32
N LEU A 658 6.12 -0.12 22.13
CA LEU A 658 6.38 1.18 21.46
C LEU A 658 5.10 2.00 21.26
N ILE A 659 3.97 1.32 21.01
CA ILE A 659 2.66 1.95 20.89
C ILE A 659 2.15 2.42 22.26
N SER A 660 2.34 1.65 23.33
CA SER A 660 2.01 2.10 24.70
C SER A 660 2.87 3.28 25.18
N GLU A 661 4.06 3.44 24.61
CA GLU A 661 4.98 4.57 24.85
C GLU A 661 4.68 5.78 23.94
N ASN A 662 3.60 5.73 23.14
CA ASN A 662 3.17 6.78 22.20
C ASN A 662 4.28 7.25 21.24
N VAL A 663 5.10 6.32 20.75
CA VAL A 663 6.13 6.62 19.74
C VAL A 663 5.44 6.95 18.42
N GLN A 664 5.24 8.23 18.12
CA GLN A 664 4.74 8.70 16.82
C GLN A 664 5.78 8.54 15.70
N ALA A 665 5.35 8.67 14.43
CA ALA A 665 6.27 8.78 13.29
C ALA A 665 7.16 10.04 13.40
N GLU A 666 8.18 10.17 12.53
CA GLU A 666 8.95 11.41 12.44
C GLU A 666 8.13 12.48 11.71
N LYS A 667 7.66 13.48 12.46
CA LYS A 667 6.96 14.65 11.92
C LYS A 667 7.95 15.59 11.23
N PRO A 668 7.55 16.32 10.17
CA PRO A 668 8.35 17.40 9.61
C PRO A 668 8.51 18.54 10.62
N ASP A 669 9.46 19.45 10.38
CA ASP A 669 9.62 20.66 11.17
C ASP A 669 8.29 21.44 11.28
N VAL A 670 7.96 21.86 12.51
CA VAL A 670 6.66 22.49 12.80
C VAL A 670 6.48 23.79 12.02
N MET A 671 7.55 24.57 11.83
CA MET A 671 7.47 25.81 11.06
C MET A 671 7.35 25.56 9.56
N LEU A 672 8.04 24.56 9.00
CA LEU A 672 7.83 24.11 7.62
C LEU A 672 6.39 23.60 7.40
N GLY A 673 5.83 22.89 8.37
CA GLY A 673 4.41 22.51 8.41
C GLY A 673 3.49 23.74 8.36
N VAL A 674 3.68 24.70 9.27
CA VAL A 674 2.91 25.95 9.33
C VAL A 674 3.02 26.76 8.03
N ILE A 675 4.22 26.90 7.46
CA ILE A 675 4.46 27.62 6.21
C ILE A 675 3.74 26.95 5.04
N SER A 676 3.93 25.64 4.87
CA SER A 676 3.33 24.89 3.77
C SER A 676 1.81 24.84 3.89
N GLY A 677 1.29 24.65 5.10
CA GLY A 677 -0.14 24.61 5.38
C GLY A 677 -0.82 25.96 5.12
N ALA A 678 -0.20 27.06 5.54
CA ALA A 678 -0.68 28.40 5.21
C ALA A 678 -0.68 28.65 3.69
N LEU A 679 0.35 28.18 2.97
CA LEU A 679 0.43 28.30 1.51
C LEU A 679 -0.66 27.49 0.77
N HIS A 680 -0.96 26.26 1.20
CA HIS A 680 -2.03 25.46 0.60
C HIS A 680 -3.41 26.12 0.79
N ILE A 681 -3.75 26.54 2.01
CA ILE A 681 -5.02 27.23 2.29
C ILE A 681 -5.08 28.57 1.54
N GLY A 682 -3.99 29.35 1.58
CA GLY A 682 -3.90 30.68 0.98
C GLY A 682 -4.01 30.64 -0.55
N ASP A 683 -3.27 29.78 -1.24
CA ASP A 683 -3.37 29.65 -2.70
C ASP A 683 -4.73 29.08 -3.12
N TYR A 684 -5.27 28.09 -2.39
CA TYR A 684 -6.62 27.57 -2.67
C TYR A 684 -7.68 28.68 -2.60
N GLN A 685 -7.73 29.47 -1.52
CA GLN A 685 -8.72 30.53 -1.37
C GLN A 685 -8.52 31.69 -2.36
N ILE A 686 -7.27 32.06 -2.68
CA ILE A 686 -6.99 33.08 -3.70
C ILE A 686 -7.39 32.59 -5.10
N GLN A 687 -7.14 31.31 -5.40
CA GLN A 687 -7.53 30.70 -6.68
C GLN A 687 -9.06 30.53 -6.79
N ASP A 688 -9.75 30.13 -5.71
CA ASP A 688 -11.22 30.08 -5.67
C ASP A 688 -11.85 31.47 -5.85
N CYS A 689 -11.34 32.50 -5.18
CA CYS A 689 -11.78 33.89 -5.39
C CYS A 689 -11.69 34.30 -6.87
N PHE A 690 -10.61 33.91 -7.56
CA PHE A 690 -10.43 34.17 -8.99
C PHE A 690 -11.39 33.33 -9.86
N GLN A 691 -11.54 32.03 -9.58
CA GLN A 691 -12.42 31.13 -10.33
C GLN A 691 -13.90 31.51 -10.17
N THR A 692 -14.34 31.84 -8.96
CA THR A 692 -15.69 32.34 -8.65
C THR A 692 -15.96 33.68 -9.35
N PHE A 693 -14.97 34.58 -9.44
CA PHE A 693 -15.07 35.80 -10.24
C PHE A 693 -15.20 35.51 -11.74
N GLN A 694 -14.33 34.65 -12.29
CA GLN A 694 -14.34 34.27 -13.70
C GLN A 694 -15.68 33.62 -14.09
N ALA A 695 -16.14 32.61 -13.35
CA ALA A 695 -17.41 31.92 -13.62
C ALA A 695 -18.63 32.84 -13.48
N SER A 696 -18.54 33.91 -12.67
CA SER A 696 -19.58 34.93 -12.59
C SER A 696 -19.54 35.89 -13.79
N LEU A 697 -18.34 36.32 -14.20
CA LEU A 697 -18.14 37.16 -15.38
C LEU A 697 -18.57 36.43 -16.68
N GLU A 698 -18.29 35.14 -16.80
CA GLU A 698 -18.75 34.27 -17.91
C GLU A 698 -20.29 34.15 -17.95
N ARG A 699 -20.96 34.21 -16.79
CA ARG A 699 -22.42 34.31 -16.67
C ARG A 699 -22.95 35.76 -16.84
N GLY A 700 -22.10 36.71 -17.20
CA GLY A 700 -22.45 38.13 -17.39
C GLY A 700 -22.61 38.93 -16.10
N GLN A 701 -22.23 38.37 -14.94
CA GLN A 701 -22.34 39.00 -13.62
C GLN A 701 -21.01 39.58 -13.17
N ILE A 702 -20.93 40.92 -13.12
CA ILE A 702 -19.74 41.62 -12.62
C ILE A 702 -19.80 41.69 -11.10
N LEU A 703 -18.98 40.90 -10.42
CA LEU A 703 -18.80 40.98 -8.96
C LEU A 703 -18.00 42.24 -8.57
N PRO A 704 -18.17 42.77 -7.34
CA PRO A 704 -17.38 43.90 -6.87
C PRO A 704 -15.90 43.53 -6.73
N ALA A 705 -15.00 44.48 -7.01
CA ALA A 705 -13.55 44.23 -7.08
C ALA A 705 -12.91 43.69 -5.78
N ASN A 706 -13.56 43.86 -4.62
CA ASN A 706 -13.11 43.29 -3.34
C ASN A 706 -13.32 41.77 -3.22
N SER A 707 -13.93 41.12 -4.21
CA SER A 707 -13.94 39.65 -4.36
C SER A 707 -12.61 39.12 -4.94
N LEU A 708 -11.91 39.91 -5.76
CA LEU A 708 -10.57 39.57 -6.27
C LEU A 708 -9.48 39.96 -5.26
N LYS A 709 -9.35 39.19 -4.18
CA LYS A 709 -8.28 39.38 -3.19
C LYS A 709 -7.04 38.59 -3.59
N ASN A 710 -5.88 39.24 -3.54
CA ASN A 710 -4.57 38.58 -3.61
C ASN A 710 -4.02 38.20 -2.22
N HIS A 711 -4.81 38.32 -1.16
CA HIS A 711 -4.37 38.04 0.21
C HIS A 711 -5.49 37.42 1.06
N VAL A 712 -5.06 36.57 2.00
CA VAL A 712 -5.91 35.79 2.91
C VAL A 712 -5.29 35.84 4.31
N ASP A 713 -6.12 35.95 5.33
CA ASP A 713 -5.74 35.72 6.72
C ASP A 713 -6.10 34.27 7.07
N VAL A 714 -5.08 33.42 7.15
CA VAL A 714 -5.21 31.98 7.39
C VAL A 714 -5.12 31.70 8.89
N GLU A 715 -6.09 30.96 9.44
CA GLU A 715 -6.11 30.56 10.85
C GLU A 715 -6.30 29.04 10.97
N PHE A 716 -5.38 28.37 11.67
CA PHE A 716 -5.46 26.95 12.00
C PHE A 716 -4.72 26.65 13.31
N ILE A 717 -4.87 25.41 13.78
CA ILE A 717 -4.19 24.90 14.98
C ILE A 717 -3.29 23.74 14.56
N SER A 718 -2.09 23.66 15.15
CA SER A 718 -1.20 22.51 15.05
C SER A 718 -0.62 22.22 16.43
N GLU A 719 -0.66 20.96 16.87
CA GLU A 719 -0.16 20.49 18.18
C GLU A 719 -0.68 21.31 19.39
N GLY A 720 -1.93 21.77 19.33
CA GLY A 720 -2.54 22.61 20.37
C GLY A 720 -2.10 24.08 20.36
N ILE A 721 -1.24 24.47 19.42
CA ILE A 721 -0.81 25.85 19.19
C ILE A 721 -1.59 26.43 18.01
N LYS A 722 -2.16 27.62 18.21
CA LYS A 722 -2.95 28.35 17.21
C LYS A 722 -2.06 29.31 16.41
N TYR A 723 -2.08 29.16 15.10
CA TYR A 723 -1.32 29.98 14.15
C TYR A 723 -2.28 30.88 13.37
N ASN A 724 -1.95 32.17 13.28
CA ASN A 724 -2.66 33.15 12.47
C ASN A 724 -1.64 33.78 11.51
N VAL A 725 -1.81 33.49 10.22
CA VAL A 725 -0.78 33.68 9.18
C VAL A 725 -1.41 34.41 8.00
N LYS A 726 -0.95 35.63 7.71
CA LYS A 726 -1.37 36.37 6.52
C LYS A 726 -0.56 35.92 5.32
N VAL A 727 -1.23 35.39 4.30
CA VAL A 727 -0.62 34.96 3.04
C VAL A 727 -1.02 35.94 1.94
N VAL A 728 -0.03 36.43 1.19
CA VAL A 728 -0.20 37.40 0.10
C VAL A 728 0.47 36.88 -1.16
N LYS A 729 -0.25 36.83 -2.28
CA LYS A 729 0.28 36.46 -3.59
C LYS A 729 0.91 37.69 -4.27
N THR A 730 2.22 37.66 -4.43
CA THR A 730 3.08 38.75 -4.96
C THR A 730 3.56 38.52 -6.39
N GLY A 731 3.16 37.39 -6.98
CA GLY A 731 3.29 37.07 -8.40
C GLY A 731 2.59 35.74 -8.68
N PRO A 732 2.67 35.21 -9.92
CA PRO A 732 2.00 33.95 -10.28
C PRO A 732 2.35 32.77 -9.35
N ASN A 733 3.63 32.66 -8.98
CA ASN A 733 4.18 31.59 -8.14
C ASN A 733 4.85 32.12 -6.85
N ASN A 734 4.75 33.43 -6.58
CA ASN A 734 5.46 34.09 -5.47
C ASN A 734 4.48 34.48 -4.36
N TYR A 735 4.88 34.20 -3.13
CA TYR A 735 4.07 34.44 -1.93
C TYR A 735 4.89 35.19 -0.88
N PHE A 736 4.21 36.04 -0.14
CA PHE A 736 4.72 36.76 1.01
C PHE A 736 3.86 36.37 2.21
N ILE A 737 4.49 35.75 3.19
CA ILE A 737 3.88 35.20 4.40
C ILE A 737 4.23 36.13 5.56
N CYS A 738 3.26 36.53 6.36
CA CYS A 738 3.47 37.35 7.54
C CYS A 738 2.78 36.74 8.76
N MET A 739 3.50 36.64 9.88
CA MET A 739 2.99 36.21 11.17
C MET A 739 3.75 36.93 12.29
N ASN A 740 3.01 37.50 13.25
CA ASN A 740 3.56 38.22 14.40
C ASN A 740 4.58 39.32 14.05
N GLY A 741 4.41 39.98 12.91
CA GLY A 741 5.32 41.02 12.39
C GLY A 741 6.60 40.49 11.73
N SER A 742 6.88 39.19 11.81
CA SER A 742 7.89 38.54 10.96
C SER A 742 7.35 38.34 9.55
N ILE A 743 8.24 38.30 8.57
CA ILE A 743 7.93 38.18 7.14
C ILE A 743 8.83 37.12 6.48
N LEU A 744 8.28 36.44 5.48
CA LEU A 744 8.98 35.43 4.69
C LEU A 744 8.50 35.48 3.23
N GLU A 745 9.42 35.51 2.27
CA GLU A 745 9.14 35.38 0.84
C GLU A 745 9.41 33.93 0.40
N VAL A 746 8.43 33.32 -0.27
CA VAL A 746 8.44 31.90 -0.68
C VAL A 746 7.98 31.76 -2.12
N GLU A 747 8.66 30.91 -2.90
CA GLU A 747 8.24 30.52 -4.25
C GLU A 747 7.54 29.16 -4.18
N ALA A 748 6.32 29.05 -4.71
CA ALA A 748 5.56 27.80 -4.73
C ALA A 748 4.88 27.57 -6.09
N HIS A 749 5.15 26.40 -6.68
CA HIS A 749 4.65 25.99 -7.99
C HIS A 749 3.58 24.90 -7.84
N ARG A 750 2.42 25.08 -8.47
CA ARG A 750 1.36 24.05 -8.47
C ARG A 750 1.71 22.92 -9.45
N LEU A 751 1.67 21.69 -8.95
CA LEU A 751 1.97 20.46 -9.70
C LEU A 751 0.72 19.94 -10.43
N SER A 752 0.93 19.13 -11.46
CA SER A 752 -0.14 18.56 -12.31
C SER A 752 -1.04 17.53 -11.60
N ASP A 753 -0.67 17.12 -10.39
CA ASP A 753 -1.33 16.11 -9.56
C ASP A 753 -1.95 16.72 -8.27
N GLY A 754 -2.13 18.04 -8.26
CA GLY A 754 -2.76 18.80 -7.18
C GLY A 754 -1.79 19.32 -6.11
N GLY A 755 -0.55 18.81 -6.04
CA GLY A 755 0.43 19.23 -5.03
C GLY A 755 0.98 20.66 -5.22
N LEU A 756 1.71 21.14 -4.21
CA LEU A 756 2.56 22.34 -4.29
C LEU A 756 4.03 21.93 -4.11
N LEU A 757 4.89 22.37 -5.02
CA LEU A 757 6.34 22.34 -4.88
C LEU A 757 6.81 23.68 -4.31
N ILE A 758 7.24 23.68 -3.06
CA ILE A 758 7.56 24.87 -2.27
C ILE A 758 9.09 24.97 -2.13
N SER A 759 9.66 26.09 -2.58
CA SER A 759 11.09 26.39 -2.43
C SER A 759 11.34 27.22 -1.18
N PHE A 760 11.96 26.63 -0.15
CA PHE A 760 12.24 27.27 1.13
C PHE A 760 13.65 26.92 1.63
N ASP A 761 14.35 27.91 2.19
CA ASP A 761 15.74 27.84 2.67
C ASP A 761 16.73 27.10 1.74
N GLY A 762 16.57 27.29 0.42
CA GLY A 762 17.41 26.68 -0.61
C GLY A 762 17.09 25.22 -0.96
N ALA A 763 16.16 24.57 -0.26
CA ALA A 763 15.65 23.23 -0.52
C ALA A 763 14.28 23.25 -1.25
N SER A 764 13.88 22.11 -1.81
CA SER A 764 12.59 21.93 -2.49
C SER A 764 11.69 20.93 -1.78
N TYR A 765 10.49 21.35 -1.38
CA TYR A 765 9.54 20.52 -0.65
C TYR A 765 8.30 20.23 -1.50
N THR A 766 8.10 18.96 -1.85
CA THR A 766 6.84 18.50 -2.44
C THR A 766 5.82 18.28 -1.32
N THR A 767 4.70 19.00 -1.38
CA THR A 767 3.69 19.04 -0.32
C THR A 767 2.28 18.83 -0.88
N TYR A 768 1.43 18.18 -0.09
CA TYR A 768 0.02 17.94 -0.42
C TYR A 768 -0.84 18.25 0.79
N MET A 769 -1.95 18.95 0.56
CA MET A 769 -3.04 19.09 1.53
C MET A 769 -4.22 18.25 1.04
N LYS A 770 -4.88 17.55 1.96
CA LYS A 770 -6.19 16.92 1.76
C LYS A 770 -7.12 17.53 2.79
N ASP A 771 -8.25 18.07 2.34
CA ASP A 771 -9.30 18.47 3.28
C ASP A 771 -9.95 17.20 3.84
N GLN A 772 -10.06 17.12 5.17
CA GLN A 772 -10.86 16.11 5.86
C GLN A 772 -12.10 16.83 6.35
N ASN A 773 -13.26 16.52 5.74
CA ASN A 773 -14.53 17.12 6.10
C ASN A 773 -14.86 16.86 7.57
N ALA A 774 -14.52 17.81 8.44
CA ALA A 774 -15.25 18.05 9.67
C ALA A 774 -16.51 18.83 9.29
N ASP A 775 -17.68 18.21 9.41
CA ASP A 775 -18.96 18.73 8.92
C ASP A 775 -19.29 20.11 9.53
N LEU A 776 -18.96 21.17 8.78
CA LEU A 776 -19.13 22.58 9.13
C LEU A 776 -19.55 23.36 7.88
N SER A 777 -20.79 23.12 7.43
CA SER A 777 -21.33 23.83 6.28
C SER A 777 -21.57 25.33 6.56
N PRO A 778 -21.53 26.24 5.55
CA PRO A 778 -21.79 27.67 5.70
C PRO A 778 -23.07 28.15 4.95
N SER A 779 -24.05 28.73 5.64
CA SER A 779 -25.20 29.39 4.99
C SER A 779 -25.79 30.55 5.81
N ALA A 780 -26.47 31.44 5.09
CA ALA A 780 -27.06 32.66 5.58
C ALA A 780 -28.60 32.61 5.48
N GLY A 781 -29.29 33.06 6.53
CA GLY A 781 -30.73 32.92 6.64
C GLY A 781 -31.32 33.82 7.71
N LYS A 782 -32.54 33.51 8.15
CA LYS A 782 -33.21 34.22 9.25
C LYS A 782 -33.54 33.25 10.37
N LEU A 783 -33.13 33.58 11.60
CA LEU A 783 -33.50 32.82 12.79
C LEU A 783 -35.02 32.85 12.96
N LEU A 784 -35.69 31.71 12.91
CA LEU A 784 -37.13 31.61 13.11
C LEU A 784 -37.45 31.55 14.60
N ASN A 785 -36.93 30.54 15.29
CA ASN A 785 -37.15 30.33 16.71
C ASN A 785 -36.02 29.50 17.36
N TYR A 786 -36.00 29.45 18.70
CA TYR A 786 -35.30 28.42 19.47
C TYR A 786 -36.28 27.31 19.87
N MET A 787 -35.80 26.06 19.93
CA MET A 787 -36.61 24.86 20.23
C MET A 787 -36.47 24.37 21.68
N ILE A 788 -35.59 25.02 22.43
CA ILE A 788 -35.28 24.85 23.86
C ILE A 788 -35.27 26.24 24.49
N ASP A 789 -35.39 26.35 25.82
CA ASP A 789 -35.25 27.62 26.54
C ASP A 789 -33.79 28.07 26.74
N ASP A 790 -33.57 29.35 27.05
CA ASP A 790 -32.25 29.92 27.37
C ASP A 790 -31.72 29.37 28.70
N GLY A 791 -30.53 28.77 28.68
CA GLY A 791 -29.99 27.92 29.75
C GLY A 791 -30.54 26.49 29.77
N GLY A 792 -31.30 26.07 28.75
CA GLY A 792 -31.82 24.72 28.61
C GLY A 792 -30.71 23.70 28.31
N HIS A 793 -30.77 22.54 28.98
CA HIS A 793 -29.85 21.43 28.77
C HIS A 793 -30.25 20.59 27.55
N VAL A 794 -29.25 20.08 26.81
CA VAL A 794 -29.38 19.33 25.55
C VAL A 794 -28.33 18.23 25.44
N PHE A 795 -28.63 17.25 24.59
CA PHE A 795 -27.73 16.16 24.22
C PHE A 795 -27.26 16.31 22.76
N ALA A 796 -26.11 15.69 22.44
CA ALA A 796 -25.60 15.62 21.08
C ALA A 796 -26.63 14.98 20.12
N GLY A 797 -27.03 15.73 19.09
CA GLY A 797 -28.06 15.36 18.12
C GLY A 797 -29.39 16.09 18.27
N ASP A 798 -29.69 16.68 19.43
CA ASP A 798 -30.93 17.44 19.68
C ASP A 798 -31.01 18.70 18.80
N VAL A 799 -32.24 19.18 18.52
CA VAL A 799 -32.47 20.46 17.81
C VAL A 799 -32.58 21.59 18.82
N TYR A 800 -31.76 22.64 18.68
CA TYR A 800 -31.80 23.83 19.55
C TYR A 800 -32.45 25.05 18.90
N ALA A 801 -32.47 25.14 17.57
CA ALA A 801 -33.04 26.27 16.83
C ALA A 801 -33.54 25.89 15.43
N GLU A 802 -34.36 26.75 14.84
CA GLU A 802 -34.84 26.67 13.46
C GLU A 802 -34.49 27.94 12.69
N ILE A 803 -34.09 27.81 11.41
CA ILE A 803 -33.85 28.96 10.53
C ILE A 803 -34.55 28.85 9.18
N GLU A 804 -34.82 30.00 8.57
CA GLU A 804 -35.37 30.16 7.23
C GLU A 804 -34.22 30.40 6.23
N VAL A 805 -33.97 29.43 5.34
CA VAL A 805 -33.06 29.55 4.18
C VAL A 805 -33.83 29.21 2.92
N MET A 806 -33.75 30.08 1.89
CA MET A 806 -34.51 29.93 0.62
C MET A 806 -36.02 29.67 0.78
N LYS A 807 -36.63 30.09 1.91
CA LYS A 807 -38.02 29.84 2.35
C LYS A 807 -38.32 28.42 2.86
N MET A 808 -37.30 27.57 3.00
CA MET A 808 -37.40 26.29 3.71
C MET A 808 -36.94 26.47 5.17
N VAL A 809 -37.48 25.63 6.06
CA VAL A 809 -37.06 25.56 7.46
C VAL A 809 -35.92 24.55 7.57
N MET A 810 -34.81 24.94 8.19
CA MET A 810 -33.72 24.04 8.55
C MET A 810 -33.57 23.98 10.07
N GLU A 811 -33.45 22.77 10.59
CA GLU A 811 -33.17 22.49 12.00
C GLU A 811 -31.68 22.66 12.30
N LEU A 812 -31.35 23.30 13.42
CA LEU A 812 -29.99 23.40 13.93
C LEU A 812 -29.79 22.46 15.12
N ARG A 813 -28.82 21.56 14.96
CA ARG A 813 -28.54 20.47 15.91
C ARG A 813 -27.28 20.69 16.72
N VAL A 814 -27.29 20.19 17.94
CA VAL A 814 -26.20 20.31 18.92
C VAL A 814 -25.19 19.18 18.70
N THR A 815 -23.88 19.44 18.79
CA THR A 815 -22.84 18.42 18.56
C THR A 815 -22.35 17.71 19.84
N GLU A 816 -22.61 18.28 21.02
CA GLU A 816 -22.09 17.86 22.33
C GLU A 816 -23.14 18.17 23.41
N ASN A 817 -23.05 17.53 24.58
CA ASN A 817 -24.01 17.75 25.68
C ASN A 817 -23.68 19.00 26.50
N GLY A 818 -24.70 19.74 26.97
CA GLY A 818 -24.51 20.91 27.83
C GLY A 818 -25.73 21.84 27.88
N CYS A 819 -25.58 23.04 28.45
CA CYS A 819 -26.63 24.06 28.53
C CYS A 819 -26.45 25.15 27.46
N VAL A 820 -27.47 25.43 26.63
CA VAL A 820 -27.40 26.42 25.54
C VAL A 820 -27.77 27.81 26.03
N HIS A 821 -26.96 28.81 25.68
CA HIS A 821 -27.17 30.22 26.03
C HIS A 821 -27.32 31.10 24.78
N TYR A 822 -28.42 31.87 24.69
CA TYR A 822 -28.78 32.61 23.47
C TYR A 822 -27.83 33.78 23.17
N VAL A 823 -27.36 33.89 21.92
CA VAL A 823 -26.58 35.05 21.43
C VAL A 823 -27.40 35.92 20.47
N LYS A 824 -28.20 35.28 19.60
CA LYS A 824 -29.08 35.96 18.65
C LYS A 824 -30.52 35.98 19.18
N ARG A 825 -31.36 36.85 18.63
CA ARG A 825 -32.79 36.92 18.95
C ARG A 825 -33.61 36.34 17.79
N PRO A 826 -34.71 35.61 18.04
CA PRO A 826 -35.64 35.20 16.99
C PRO A 826 -36.04 36.37 16.08
N GLY A 827 -36.13 36.11 14.78
CA GLY A 827 -36.32 37.10 13.73
C GLY A 827 -35.05 37.80 13.24
N ALA A 828 -33.89 37.59 13.85
CA ALA A 828 -32.62 38.15 13.37
C ALA A 828 -32.15 37.51 12.05
N VAL A 829 -31.55 38.31 11.18
CA VAL A 829 -30.79 37.82 10.01
C VAL A 829 -29.43 37.29 10.49
N LEU A 830 -28.99 36.19 9.89
CA LEU A 830 -27.77 35.46 10.20
C LEU A 830 -26.91 35.39 8.93
N ASP A 831 -25.70 35.92 9.00
CA ASP A 831 -24.68 35.70 7.96
C ASP A 831 -24.03 34.32 8.14
N GLY A 832 -23.53 33.71 7.06
CA GLY A 832 -22.80 32.43 7.13
C GLY A 832 -21.60 32.52 8.08
N GLY A 833 -21.53 31.59 9.04
CA GLY A 833 -20.54 31.67 10.13
C GLY A 833 -20.90 32.63 11.28
N SER A 834 -22.15 33.06 11.39
CA SER A 834 -22.66 33.77 12.59
C SER A 834 -22.79 32.83 13.80
N VAL A 835 -22.35 33.28 14.97
CA VAL A 835 -22.68 32.64 16.25
C VAL A 835 -24.17 32.82 16.53
N VAL A 836 -24.91 31.71 16.71
CA VAL A 836 -26.35 31.71 17.05
C VAL A 836 -26.56 31.64 18.56
N ALA A 837 -25.83 30.76 19.23
CA ALA A 837 -25.84 30.55 20.67
C ALA A 837 -24.47 30.05 21.15
N HIS A 838 -24.25 30.13 22.46
CA HIS A 838 -23.19 29.44 23.21
C HIS A 838 -23.73 28.13 23.79
N LEU A 839 -22.85 27.21 24.22
CA LEU A 839 -23.20 26.05 25.03
C LEU A 839 -22.12 25.75 26.07
N ASP A 840 -22.53 25.70 27.33
CA ASP A 840 -21.70 25.34 28.48
C ASP A 840 -21.71 23.81 28.61
N LEU A 841 -20.54 23.19 28.38
CA LEU A 841 -20.41 21.73 28.34
C LEU A 841 -20.49 21.07 29.73
N ASP A 842 -21.16 19.91 29.79
CA ASP A 842 -21.20 19.06 31.00
C ASP A 842 -19.80 18.63 31.48
N ASP A 843 -18.87 18.45 30.53
CA ASP A 843 -17.48 18.11 30.77
C ASP A 843 -16.55 19.13 30.09
N PRO A 844 -16.16 20.21 30.80
CA PRO A 844 -15.22 21.19 30.30
C PRO A 844 -13.83 20.63 29.95
N SER A 845 -13.46 19.44 30.43
CA SER A 845 -12.15 18.83 30.12
C SER A 845 -12.03 18.37 28.66
N ARG A 846 -13.17 18.26 27.94
CA ARG A 846 -13.21 18.03 26.48
C ARG A 846 -12.69 19.20 25.64
N VAL A 847 -12.57 20.42 26.20
CA VAL A 847 -12.09 21.61 25.48
C VAL A 847 -10.71 22.01 25.97
N GLN A 848 -9.68 21.59 25.23
CA GLN A 848 -8.34 22.18 25.37
C GLN A 848 -8.30 23.53 24.66
N GLN A 849 -8.10 24.62 25.41
CA GLN A 849 -7.91 25.94 24.81
C GLN A 849 -6.54 26.02 24.15
N ALA A 850 -6.52 26.20 22.82
CA ALA A 850 -5.28 26.29 22.06
C ALA A 850 -4.54 27.60 22.32
N GLN A 851 -3.23 27.52 22.54
CA GLN A 851 -2.41 28.69 22.86
C GLN A 851 -2.02 29.42 21.56
N SER A 852 -2.28 30.72 21.48
CA SER A 852 -1.87 31.52 20.31
C SER A 852 -0.35 31.60 20.21
N PHE A 853 0.20 31.26 19.05
CA PHE A 853 1.64 31.32 18.79
C PHE A 853 2.14 32.76 18.86
N THR A 854 3.15 33.02 19.69
CA THR A 854 3.76 34.34 19.88
C THR A 854 5.14 34.48 19.25
N GLY A 855 5.68 33.40 18.66
CA GLY A 855 6.97 33.38 17.99
C GLY A 855 6.94 33.99 16.58
N THR A 856 8.08 34.00 15.91
CA THR A 856 8.29 34.58 14.57
C THR A 856 8.53 33.52 13.51
N LEU A 857 8.18 33.79 12.25
CA LEU A 857 8.65 32.99 11.10
C LEU A 857 10.19 32.90 11.08
N PRO A 858 10.77 31.74 10.71
CA PRO A 858 12.21 31.57 10.55
C PRO A 858 12.74 32.45 9.41
N GLN A 859 13.95 32.99 9.58
CA GLN A 859 14.68 33.67 8.51
C GLN A 859 15.51 32.63 7.73
N PRO A 860 15.46 32.62 6.39
CA PRO A 860 16.28 31.72 5.59
C PRO A 860 17.77 32.05 5.76
N GLN A 861 18.60 31.00 5.80
CA GLN A 861 20.06 31.06 5.92
C GLN A 861 20.75 30.84 4.57
N ALA A 862 20.08 30.16 3.62
CA ALA A 862 20.56 29.96 2.27
C ALA A 862 20.61 31.28 1.48
N PRO A 863 21.58 31.45 0.55
CA PRO A 863 21.58 32.58 -0.36
C PRO A 863 20.35 32.53 -1.29
N PRO A 864 19.82 33.68 -1.74
CA PRO A 864 18.62 33.73 -2.57
C PRO A 864 18.80 32.98 -3.89
N THR A 865 17.75 32.29 -4.35
CA THR A 865 17.71 31.58 -5.64
C THR A 865 17.93 32.52 -6.84
N HIS A 866 17.65 33.82 -6.66
CA HIS A 866 17.99 34.87 -7.62
C HIS A 866 19.49 35.17 -7.62
N GLY A 867 20.20 34.66 -8.62
CA GLY A 867 21.65 34.87 -8.75
C GLY A 867 22.07 36.35 -8.77
N GLU A 868 23.17 36.66 -8.08
CA GLU A 868 23.65 38.03 -7.80
C GLU A 868 24.20 38.80 -8.99
N LYS A 869 24.28 38.20 -10.19
CA LYS A 869 24.83 38.89 -11.37
C LYS A 869 23.91 40.06 -11.74
N LEU A 870 24.50 41.20 -12.06
CA LEU A 870 23.81 42.44 -12.43
C LEU A 870 22.64 42.27 -13.40
N HIS A 871 22.76 41.40 -14.41
CA HIS A 871 21.68 41.13 -15.38
C HIS A 871 20.56 40.22 -14.83
N GLN A 872 20.84 39.39 -13.84
CA GLN A 872 19.84 38.57 -13.14
C GLN A 872 19.07 39.45 -12.14
N LEU A 873 19.78 40.27 -11.36
CA LEU A 873 19.19 41.30 -10.48
C LEU A 873 18.31 42.30 -11.24
N PHE A 874 18.75 42.75 -12.43
CA PHE A 874 17.94 43.58 -13.32
C PHE A 874 16.63 42.88 -13.69
N GLN A 875 16.69 41.61 -14.12
CA GLN A 875 15.52 40.86 -14.60
C GLN A 875 14.55 40.51 -13.46
N SER A 876 15.03 40.09 -12.28
CA SER A 876 14.15 39.82 -11.13
C SER A 876 13.45 41.09 -10.63
N THR A 877 14.19 42.20 -10.51
CA THR A 877 13.60 43.49 -10.09
C THR A 877 12.61 44.03 -11.13
N ARG A 878 12.85 43.80 -12.43
CA ARG A 878 11.89 44.17 -13.47
C ARG A 878 10.61 43.33 -13.38
N ALA A 879 10.73 42.02 -13.17
CA ALA A 879 9.59 41.12 -13.03
C ALA A 879 8.75 41.42 -11.76
N GLU A 880 9.41 41.76 -10.65
CA GLU A 880 8.76 42.21 -9.41
C GLU A 880 7.91 43.48 -9.62
N LEU A 881 8.46 44.48 -10.33
CA LEU A 881 7.73 45.70 -10.67
C LEU A 881 6.63 45.45 -11.73
N GLU A 882 6.83 44.53 -12.66
CA GLU A 882 5.80 44.06 -13.61
C GLU A 882 4.65 43.35 -12.89
N ASN A 883 4.92 42.52 -11.86
CA ASN A 883 3.90 41.89 -11.02
C ASN A 883 3.10 42.92 -10.21
N ILE A 884 3.75 43.92 -9.61
CA ILE A 884 3.07 45.01 -8.90
C ILE A 884 2.12 45.77 -9.83
N LEU A 885 2.55 46.06 -11.07
CA LEU A 885 1.72 46.70 -12.09
C LEU A 885 0.57 45.79 -12.60
N ALA A 886 0.74 44.47 -12.54
CA ALA A 886 -0.30 43.48 -12.84
C ALA A 886 -1.31 43.27 -11.68
N GLY A 887 -1.15 43.98 -10.55
CA GLY A 887 -2.08 43.94 -9.42
C GLY A 887 -1.65 43.05 -8.24
N TYR A 888 -0.49 42.40 -8.30
CA TYR A 888 0.06 41.61 -7.19
C TYR A 888 0.71 42.51 -6.13
N SER A 889 -0.08 43.36 -5.47
CA SER A 889 0.41 44.33 -4.47
C SER A 889 0.45 43.76 -3.06
N LEU A 890 1.54 44.02 -2.32
CA LEU A 890 1.57 43.84 -0.86
C LEU A 890 0.57 44.79 -0.17
N PRO A 891 0.03 44.42 1.01
CA PRO A 891 -0.69 45.36 1.86
C PRO A 891 0.27 46.38 2.51
N GLU A 892 -0.26 47.54 2.88
CA GLU A 892 0.41 48.47 3.79
C GLU A 892 0.53 47.82 5.19
N PRO A 893 1.62 48.06 5.95
CA PRO A 893 2.71 49.02 5.69
C PRO A 893 3.86 48.48 4.83
N TYR A 894 3.82 47.22 4.38
CA TYR A 894 4.94 46.55 3.70
C TYR A 894 5.15 47.03 2.25
N PHE A 895 4.11 47.57 1.62
CA PHE A 895 4.14 47.96 0.21
C PHE A 895 5.15 49.06 -0.11
N ARG A 896 5.12 50.22 0.59
CA ARG A 896 6.00 51.35 0.25
C ARG A 896 7.49 51.07 0.42
N PRO A 897 7.95 50.45 1.53
CA PRO A 897 9.37 50.12 1.70
C PRO A 897 9.89 49.20 0.59
N LYS A 898 9.15 48.12 0.28
CA LYS A 898 9.52 47.18 -0.78
C LYS A 898 9.54 47.86 -2.16
N LEU A 899 8.51 48.63 -2.49
CA LEU A 899 8.44 49.37 -3.77
C LEU A 899 9.61 50.35 -3.92
N GLN A 900 9.99 51.06 -2.85
CA GLN A 900 11.16 51.95 -2.88
C GLN A 900 12.46 51.15 -3.09
N GLU A 901 12.67 50.05 -2.36
CA GLU A 901 13.83 49.18 -2.53
C GLU A 901 13.94 48.67 -3.99
N SER A 902 12.85 48.17 -4.56
CA SER A 902 12.79 47.68 -5.95
C SER A 902 13.10 48.78 -6.97
N ILE A 903 12.58 49.99 -6.78
CA ILE A 903 12.88 51.13 -7.66
C ILE A 903 14.35 51.53 -7.55
N GLU A 904 14.91 51.62 -6.34
CA GLU A 904 16.33 51.94 -6.13
C GLU A 904 17.25 50.86 -6.71
N ARG A 905 16.89 49.58 -6.54
CA ARG A 905 17.59 48.41 -7.10
C ARG A 905 17.56 48.41 -8.63
N LEU A 906 16.41 48.69 -9.24
CA LEU A 906 16.27 48.84 -10.70
C LEU A 906 17.13 50.01 -11.22
N MET A 907 17.03 51.17 -10.58
CA MET A 907 17.77 52.38 -10.98
C MET A 907 19.29 52.22 -10.78
N LYS A 908 19.73 51.43 -9.79
CA LYS A 908 21.14 51.03 -9.64
C LYS A 908 21.59 50.14 -10.79
N CYS A 909 20.80 49.11 -11.14
CA CYS A 909 21.12 48.21 -12.27
C CYS A 909 21.17 48.95 -13.61
N LEU A 910 20.21 49.84 -13.89
CA LEU A 910 20.13 50.62 -15.12
C LEU A 910 21.25 51.67 -15.29
N ARG A 911 21.91 52.07 -14.20
CA ARG A 911 23.04 53.02 -14.21
C ARG A 911 24.40 52.35 -14.37
N ASP A 912 24.48 51.02 -14.23
CA ASP A 912 25.73 50.27 -14.33
C ASP A 912 26.03 49.90 -15.80
N PRO A 913 27.14 50.40 -16.40
CA PRO A 913 27.47 50.15 -17.80
C PRO A 913 27.84 48.70 -18.12
N ALA A 914 28.02 47.82 -17.12
CA ALA A 914 28.24 46.39 -17.34
C ALA A 914 26.94 45.64 -17.71
N LEU A 915 25.76 46.20 -17.42
CA LEU A 915 24.48 45.51 -17.65
C LEU A 915 24.27 45.08 -19.12
N PRO A 916 24.45 45.96 -20.14
CA PRO A 916 24.26 45.56 -21.54
C PRO A 916 25.27 44.51 -22.01
N LEU A 917 26.50 44.53 -21.48
CA LEU A 917 27.53 43.54 -21.80
C LEU A 917 27.18 42.16 -21.24
N LEU A 918 26.65 42.10 -20.02
CA LEU A 918 26.24 40.84 -19.37
C LEU A 918 24.94 40.27 -19.98
N GLU A 919 23.99 41.12 -20.37
CA GLU A 919 22.83 40.73 -21.18
C GLU A 919 23.25 40.15 -22.54
N LEU A 920 24.16 40.84 -23.24
CA LEU A 920 24.71 40.39 -24.53
C LEU A 920 25.47 39.09 -24.37
N GLN A 921 26.28 38.93 -23.31
CA GLN A 921 27.01 37.71 -23.02
C GLN A 921 26.04 36.52 -22.86
N ARG A 922 25.02 36.61 -21.99
CA ARG A 922 24.04 35.52 -21.80
C ARG A 922 23.29 35.16 -23.08
N LYS A 923 22.86 36.15 -23.86
CA LYS A 923 22.18 35.94 -25.16
C LYS A 923 23.14 35.29 -26.17
N SER A 924 24.40 35.74 -26.22
CA SER A 924 25.45 35.20 -27.08
C SER A 924 25.83 33.77 -26.71
N GLU A 925 25.99 33.45 -25.42
CA GLU A 925 26.28 32.09 -24.93
C GLU A 925 25.18 31.10 -25.34
N SER A 926 23.91 31.48 -25.15
CA SER A 926 22.75 30.66 -25.58
C SER A 926 22.68 30.50 -27.11
N LEU A 927 23.07 31.51 -27.88
CA LEU A 927 23.07 31.47 -29.35
C LEU A 927 24.37 30.91 -29.96
N HIS A 928 25.44 30.72 -29.19
CA HIS A 928 26.79 30.43 -29.71
C HIS A 928 26.85 29.13 -30.50
N HIS A 929 26.09 28.11 -30.07
CA HIS A 929 26.00 26.83 -30.78
C HIS A 929 25.19 26.96 -32.06
N CYS A 930 24.03 27.62 -32.01
CA CYS A 930 23.19 27.92 -33.18
C CYS A 930 23.93 28.75 -34.23
N LEU A 931 24.66 29.79 -33.82
CA LEU A 931 25.47 30.64 -34.69
C LEU A 931 26.66 29.87 -35.30
N LYS A 932 27.27 28.93 -34.57
CA LYS A 932 28.26 28.00 -35.13
C LYS A 932 27.66 27.07 -36.18
N ILE A 933 26.50 26.47 -35.91
CA ILE A 933 25.78 25.63 -36.88
C ILE A 933 25.42 26.45 -38.13
N LEU A 934 24.86 27.65 -37.96
CA LEU A 934 24.50 28.54 -39.07
C LEU A 934 25.74 28.91 -39.92
N ARG A 935 26.86 29.21 -39.26
CA ARG A 935 28.13 29.52 -39.93
C ARG A 935 28.73 28.30 -40.65
N ILE A 936 28.53 27.10 -40.13
CA ILE A 936 28.93 25.84 -40.81
C ILE A 936 28.01 25.57 -42.01
N HIS A 937 26.68 25.72 -41.88
CA HIS A 937 25.75 25.61 -43.01
C HIS A 937 26.09 26.61 -44.13
N LEU A 938 26.24 27.89 -43.79
CA LEU A 938 26.65 28.93 -44.75
C LEU A 938 28.03 28.64 -45.36
N SER A 939 28.99 28.11 -44.60
CA SER A 939 30.26 27.65 -45.18
C SER A 939 30.09 26.47 -46.13
N ILE A 940 29.19 25.53 -45.86
CA ILE A 940 28.90 24.39 -46.74
C ILE A 940 28.19 24.88 -48.02
N GLU A 941 27.17 25.71 -47.93
CA GLU A 941 26.47 26.29 -49.09
C GLU A 941 27.41 27.13 -49.99
N LEU A 942 28.36 27.87 -49.39
CA LEU A 942 29.33 28.69 -50.11
C LEU A 942 30.55 27.91 -50.64
N THR A 943 30.78 26.66 -50.23
CA THR A 943 31.91 25.83 -50.71
C THR A 943 31.49 24.56 -51.45
N ALA A 944 30.22 24.18 -51.43
CA ALA A 944 29.69 23.09 -52.24
C ALA A 944 29.74 23.46 -53.74
N PRO A 945 30.50 22.74 -54.58
CA PRO A 945 30.45 22.96 -56.02
C PRO A 945 29.09 22.50 -56.56
N LYS A 946 28.51 23.25 -57.52
CA LYS A 946 27.20 22.96 -58.13
C LYS A 946 27.17 21.67 -58.96
N ARG A 947 27.20 20.50 -58.32
CA ARG A 947 26.89 19.18 -58.91
C ARG A 947 26.23 18.27 -57.86
N TYR A 948 25.16 17.61 -58.28
CA TYR A 948 24.36 16.63 -57.53
C TYR A 948 23.63 17.14 -56.28
N LEU A 949 22.39 17.58 -56.50
CA LEU A 949 21.27 17.13 -55.67
C LEU A 949 20.03 16.99 -56.56
N GLN A 950 19.89 15.78 -57.12
CA GLN A 950 18.66 15.28 -57.73
C GLN A 950 18.44 13.90 -57.11
N VAL A 951 17.23 13.66 -56.60
CA VAL A 951 16.83 12.47 -55.81
C VAL A 951 17.46 12.38 -54.41
N ALA A 952 16.78 12.99 -53.44
CA ALA A 952 16.55 12.48 -52.09
C ALA A 952 15.28 13.15 -51.55
#